data_AF-A0A661WZD9-F1
#
_entry.id   AF-A0A661WZD9-F1
#
_cell.length_a   1.000
_cell.length_b   1.000
_cell.length_c   1.000
_cell.angle_alpha   90.00
_cell.angle_beta   90.00
_cell.angle_gamma   90.00
#
_symmetry.space_group_name_H-M   'P 1'
#
loop_
_entity.id
_entity.type
_entity.pdbx_description
1 polymer ?
#
loop_
_entity_poly.entity_id
_entity_poly.type
_entity_poly.pdbx_seq_one_letter_code
_entity_poly.pdbx_strand_id
1 'polypeptide(L)'
;MANVKISDNLFWVGVQDHDLKVFDVIMQTEYGTSYNSYLLKTDDGAILFETSKGKTFDIFISNLQEVCDLSEIKYIVIDHTEPDHTGSLEKLLKMTPNATILASAIALRFLRDICNREIPGIAVTESDVISLGGYDLKFLSVPFLHWPDSIYTYIEKIKTLVTCDSFGCHYADDKVCNDLIEGDFVDAYKYYFDAIMGPFKPYVQNALKKIAPLDIKTICPGHGPVLREKLDFYINLYDEWSKETTPAIHAKPKVTIAYVSAYGYTEELANKIANGISDVSDADVKSYDMVTAKHDHVLTELIDSDGILLGSPTVNGDALPPVTDLILQMNGVLHGGKVAGAFGSYGWSGEAADMLMGRLNVLRMKTLEPPLKAIFKPSDDELNAAYNYGRRFARKLIEEWKPVGKSDDGATLWKCTVCGEVFEGALPPMSCPVCGAGPEAFVEFTEEVITFSSKQEFKTVIIGSGPGAINAAVALRKRNSKAVIDIYSADKDLPYYRPSLTKRLSEELKLEEILLFPNEYYEKNKINLHLDTEITKISPAEKTIYDANNNKIKYDKLIIATGAHCFVPPLPGADLPEVITLRNFRNFTSIKNLIENDAKKIVVVGGGLLGLEVANSLKNLGVKVTVLEMAPRILPRQMDNAGSEILTKIINASGIEMKTDIYAEEVVGDMKVRGVATNKSGVIPCDAVIFSAGIRSNINLATNAGIEVNRGIVVNEKMQTSLTDIYAVGDCCSFNNVVTGLWEPAIEQGKVAGAHIAGDSVKYEPSVIGATMNAFGTSIFSVGDLGIEKGSDYTQITCRNDVKPTYKNIYFKKNVLCGGLLLGDLTMTNPLLSGVKKGINTEIAMDNKLI
;
A
#
# COMPACT_ATOMS: atom_id res chain seq x y z
N MET A 1 36.02 -17.49 25.60
CA MET A 1 36.60 -18.09 24.37
C MET A 1 35.90 -17.37 23.22
N ALA A 2 36.57 -16.44 22.56
CA ALA A 2 35.88 -15.17 22.24
C ALA A 2 35.82 -14.76 20.76
N ASN A 3 36.33 -15.56 19.83
CA ASN A 3 36.02 -15.40 18.40
C ASN A 3 36.07 -16.75 17.67
N VAL A 4 35.00 -17.06 16.92
CA VAL A 4 34.95 -18.27 16.08
C VAL A 4 34.98 -17.83 14.62
N LYS A 5 35.99 -18.27 13.87
CA LYS A 5 36.06 -18.01 12.42
C LYS A 5 34.96 -18.82 11.73
N ILE A 6 34.00 -18.14 11.12
CA ILE A 6 32.87 -18.76 10.43
C ILE A 6 33.27 -19.15 9.00
N SER A 7 33.82 -18.18 8.27
CA SER A 7 34.30 -18.32 6.90
C SER A 7 35.46 -17.35 6.65
N ASP A 8 35.91 -17.18 5.41
CA ASP A 8 36.98 -16.24 5.11
C ASP A 8 36.61 -14.81 5.49
N ASN A 9 37.41 -14.24 6.39
CA ASN A 9 37.28 -12.92 6.99
C ASN A 9 35.99 -12.62 7.76
N LEU A 10 35.12 -13.63 7.98
CA LEU A 10 33.90 -13.51 8.78
C LEU A 10 34.08 -14.23 10.13
N PHE A 11 33.83 -13.51 11.22
CA PHE A 11 34.00 -13.98 12.59
C PHE A 11 32.71 -13.83 13.38
N TRP A 12 32.38 -14.82 14.19
CA TRP A 12 31.35 -14.67 15.22
C TRP A 12 31.95 -13.95 16.43
N VAL A 13 31.25 -12.91 16.88
CA VAL A 13 31.62 -12.04 18.02
C VAL A 13 30.46 -11.89 19.01
N GLY A 14 29.47 -12.79 18.93
CA GLY A 14 28.28 -12.79 19.77
C GLY A 14 28.53 -13.30 21.21
N VAL A 15 27.45 -13.70 21.88
CA VAL A 15 27.49 -14.17 23.28
C VAL A 15 26.66 -15.45 23.46
N GLN A 16 27.20 -16.43 24.18
CA GLN A 16 26.47 -17.62 24.64
C GLN A 16 25.84 -17.35 26.02
N ASP A 17 24.59 -17.76 26.20
CA ASP A 17 23.80 -17.62 27.43
C ASP A 17 23.20 -18.99 27.81
N HIS A 18 24.03 -19.85 28.37
CA HIS A 18 23.70 -21.21 28.81
C HIS A 18 22.69 -21.24 29.98
N ASP A 19 22.59 -20.14 30.73
CA ASP A 19 21.81 -20.07 31.95
C ASP A 19 20.39 -19.56 31.73
N LEU A 20 20.07 -19.01 30.56
CA LEU A 20 18.72 -18.54 30.25
C LEU A 20 17.74 -19.72 30.30
N LYS A 21 16.67 -19.57 31.10
CA LYS A 21 15.58 -20.57 31.21
C LYS A 21 14.30 -20.15 30.52
N VAL A 22 14.05 -18.85 30.43
CA VAL A 22 12.86 -18.29 29.78
C VAL A 22 13.26 -17.09 28.93
N PHE A 23 13.02 -17.18 27.63
CA PHE A 23 13.19 -16.10 26.66
C PHE A 23 11.89 -15.32 26.50
N ASP A 24 12.00 -13.98 26.47
CA ASP A 24 10.90 -13.01 26.40
C ASP A 24 9.66 -13.38 27.19
N VAL A 25 9.90 -13.78 28.45
CA VAL A 25 8.92 -14.12 29.49
C VAL A 25 7.99 -15.31 29.20
N ILE A 26 7.95 -15.85 27.99
CA ILE A 26 6.99 -16.92 27.60
C ILE A 26 7.62 -18.18 26.98
N MET A 27 8.83 -18.11 26.41
CA MET A 27 9.44 -19.26 25.72
C MET A 27 10.44 -19.97 26.62
N GLN A 28 10.32 -21.28 26.77
CA GLN A 28 11.30 -22.06 27.54
C GLN A 28 12.55 -22.33 26.69
N THR A 29 13.72 -22.16 27.29
CA THR A 29 15.01 -22.39 26.62
C THR A 29 15.76 -23.51 27.34
N GLU A 30 15.43 -24.76 26.99
CA GLU A 30 16.01 -25.96 27.63
C GLU A 30 17.54 -25.99 27.50
N TYR A 31 18.04 -25.57 26.35
CA TYR A 31 19.45 -25.57 25.98
C TYR A 31 20.11 -24.18 26.10
N GLY A 32 19.49 -23.22 26.81
CA GLY A 32 19.94 -21.83 26.81
C GLY A 32 19.71 -21.14 25.45
N THR A 33 20.40 -20.03 25.20
CA THR A 33 20.38 -19.33 23.90
C THR A 33 21.74 -18.71 23.59
N SER A 34 21.92 -18.25 22.36
CA SER A 34 22.99 -17.31 22.01
C SER A 34 22.40 -16.00 21.49
N TYR A 35 23.19 -14.93 21.52
CA TYR A 35 22.92 -13.66 20.83
C TYR A 35 24.06 -13.45 19.84
N ASN A 36 23.83 -13.84 18.59
CA ASN A 36 24.86 -13.91 17.57
C ASN A 36 25.03 -12.55 16.90
N SER A 37 26.28 -12.10 16.83
CA SER A 37 26.69 -10.99 15.98
C SER A 37 27.92 -11.42 15.19
N TYR A 38 28.08 -10.84 14.01
CA TYR A 38 29.10 -11.25 13.05
C TYR A 38 29.93 -10.05 12.62
N LEU A 39 31.24 -10.24 12.54
CA LEU A 39 32.15 -9.21 12.05
C LEU A 39 32.85 -9.68 10.77
N LEU A 40 32.66 -8.95 9.69
CA LEU A 40 33.35 -9.13 8.43
C LEU A 40 34.50 -8.12 8.33
N LYS A 41 35.74 -8.62 8.24
CA LYS A 41 36.92 -7.81 7.97
C LYS A 41 37.15 -7.65 6.47
N THR A 42 37.48 -6.44 6.06
CA THR A 42 37.75 -6.07 4.67
C THR A 42 39.04 -5.26 4.59
N ASP A 43 39.57 -5.08 3.39
CA ASP A 43 40.78 -4.27 3.19
C ASP A 43 40.55 -2.77 3.51
N ASP A 44 39.29 -2.31 3.48
CA ASP A 44 38.89 -0.90 3.69
C ASP A 44 38.24 -0.63 5.06
N GLY A 45 38.28 -1.60 5.98
CA GLY A 45 37.66 -1.54 7.31
C GLY A 45 36.82 -2.77 7.63
N ALA A 46 35.83 -2.63 8.51
CA ALA A 46 34.98 -3.74 8.95
C ALA A 46 33.48 -3.44 8.85
N ILE A 47 32.70 -4.52 8.71
CA ILE A 47 31.23 -4.52 8.76
C ILE A 47 30.79 -5.40 9.92
N LEU A 48 30.03 -4.83 10.85
CA LEU A 48 29.38 -5.57 11.92
C LEU A 48 27.94 -5.88 11.52
N PHE A 49 27.47 -7.10 11.78
CA PHE A 49 26.08 -7.52 11.62
C PHE A 49 25.51 -7.84 12.99
N GLU A 50 24.37 -7.22 13.30
CA GLU A 50 23.69 -7.26 14.59
C GLU A 50 24.54 -6.74 15.77
N THR A 51 23.91 -6.61 16.92
CA THR A 51 24.61 -6.42 18.19
C THR A 51 24.24 -7.55 19.17
N SER A 52 24.03 -7.23 20.43
CA SER A 52 23.69 -8.22 21.45
C SER A 52 22.75 -7.61 22.47
N LYS A 53 22.19 -8.45 23.34
CA LYS A 53 21.27 -8.03 24.39
C LYS A 53 21.95 -7.02 25.31
N GLY A 54 21.20 -6.02 25.78
CA GLY A 54 21.81 -4.93 26.56
C GLY A 54 22.56 -5.39 27.84
N LYS A 55 22.17 -6.55 28.41
CA LYS A 55 22.82 -7.16 29.59
C LYS A 55 24.13 -7.89 29.28
N THR A 56 24.34 -8.29 28.03
CA THR A 56 25.53 -9.02 27.57
C THR A 56 26.57 -8.08 26.94
N PHE A 57 26.34 -6.76 26.98
CA PHE A 57 27.19 -5.73 26.37
C PHE A 57 28.68 -5.88 26.68
N ASP A 58 29.05 -6.10 27.94
CA ASP A 58 30.48 -6.16 28.35
C ASP A 58 31.20 -7.39 27.75
N ILE A 59 30.49 -8.50 27.59
CA ILE A 59 31.03 -9.71 26.96
C ILE A 59 31.11 -9.50 25.45
N PHE A 60 30.03 -8.98 24.85
CA PHE A 60 29.96 -8.67 23.42
C PHE A 60 31.07 -7.73 22.97
N ILE A 61 31.29 -6.62 23.69
CA ILE A 61 32.32 -5.65 23.32
C ILE A 61 33.73 -6.23 23.47
N SER A 62 33.96 -7.07 24.49
CA SER A 62 35.23 -7.77 24.67
C SER A 62 35.51 -8.71 23.49
N ASN A 63 34.52 -9.50 23.07
CA ASN A 63 34.66 -10.42 21.93
C ASN A 63 34.92 -9.65 20.62
N LEU A 64 34.21 -8.54 20.41
CA LEU A 64 34.39 -7.69 19.23
C LEU A 64 35.80 -7.08 19.16
N GLN A 65 36.32 -6.58 20.28
CA GLN A 65 37.65 -5.95 20.36
C GLN A 65 38.82 -6.93 20.19
N GLU A 66 38.61 -8.23 20.42
CA GLU A 66 39.64 -9.24 20.12
C GLU A 66 39.87 -9.42 18.61
N VAL A 67 38.88 -9.09 17.77
CA VAL A 67 38.94 -9.32 16.32
C VAL A 67 39.25 -8.03 15.54
N CYS A 68 38.83 -6.87 16.06
CA CYS A 68 38.86 -5.60 15.34
C CYS A 68 38.95 -4.40 16.28
N ASP A 69 39.72 -3.39 15.87
CA ASP A 69 39.63 -2.07 16.49
C ASP A 69 38.27 -1.47 16.13
N LEU A 70 37.53 -0.96 17.12
CA LEU A 70 36.19 -0.40 16.93
C LEU A 70 36.18 0.78 15.93
N SER A 71 37.30 1.48 15.78
CA SER A 71 37.45 2.57 14.81
C SER A 71 37.50 2.11 13.35
N GLU A 72 37.77 0.83 13.09
CA GLU A 72 37.75 0.23 11.76
C GLU A 72 36.33 -0.08 11.26
N ILE A 73 35.34 -0.14 12.17
CA ILE A 73 33.95 -0.44 11.83
C ILE A 73 33.36 0.72 11.02
N LYS A 74 33.08 0.47 9.74
CA LYS A 74 32.46 1.43 8.81
C LYS A 74 30.96 1.30 8.78
N TYR A 75 30.48 0.07 8.78
CA TYR A 75 29.05 -0.24 8.71
C TYR A 75 28.63 -1.15 9.86
N ILE A 76 27.45 -0.87 10.40
CA ILE A 76 26.74 -1.76 11.31
C ILE A 76 25.40 -2.08 10.64
N VAL A 77 25.25 -3.32 10.19
CA VAL A 77 24.03 -3.83 9.56
C VAL A 77 23.09 -4.32 10.66
N ILE A 78 21.87 -3.80 10.67
CA ILE A 78 20.81 -4.21 11.59
C ILE A 78 19.68 -4.79 10.73
N ASP A 79 19.62 -6.10 10.68
CA ASP A 79 18.62 -6.86 9.94
C ASP A 79 17.27 -6.86 10.67
N HIS A 80 17.27 -6.67 12.01
CA HIS A 80 16.08 -6.64 12.84
C HIS A 80 16.32 -5.86 14.16
N THR A 81 15.28 -5.20 14.69
CA THR A 81 15.42 -4.23 15.80
C THR A 81 14.97 -4.70 17.19
N GLU A 82 14.61 -5.96 17.39
CA GLU A 82 14.24 -6.42 18.73
C GLU A 82 15.40 -6.23 19.75
N PRO A 83 15.13 -5.88 21.03
CA PRO A 83 16.17 -5.43 21.97
C PRO A 83 17.22 -6.47 22.38
N ASP A 84 16.99 -7.74 22.09
CA ASP A 84 17.97 -8.81 22.25
C ASP A 84 19.04 -8.81 21.14
N HIS A 85 18.72 -8.26 19.96
CA HIS A 85 19.68 -8.00 18.88
C HIS A 85 20.26 -6.59 18.91
N THR A 86 19.48 -5.60 19.38
CA THR A 86 19.87 -4.17 19.32
C THR A 86 20.10 -3.50 20.67
N GLY A 87 19.90 -4.21 21.78
CA GLY A 87 19.99 -3.62 23.13
C GLY A 87 21.38 -3.08 23.50
N SER A 88 22.41 -3.47 22.76
CA SER A 88 23.79 -2.97 22.88
C SER A 88 24.11 -1.79 21.96
N LEU A 89 23.24 -1.47 21.00
CA LEU A 89 23.53 -0.54 19.91
C LEU A 89 23.82 0.89 20.42
N GLU A 90 23.01 1.41 21.35
CA GLU A 90 23.16 2.78 21.85
C GLU A 90 24.54 2.99 22.51
N LYS A 91 25.03 1.98 23.24
CA LYS A 91 26.35 1.99 23.87
C LYS A 91 27.45 1.85 22.82
N LEU A 92 27.27 0.94 21.86
CA LEU A 92 28.24 0.72 20.77
C LEU A 92 28.45 1.99 19.93
N LEU A 93 27.38 2.70 19.55
CA LEU A 93 27.45 3.93 18.76
C LEU A 93 28.25 5.06 19.44
N LYS A 94 28.35 5.05 20.78
CA LYS A 94 29.22 6.00 21.51
C LYS A 94 30.71 5.67 21.33
N MET A 95 31.03 4.40 21.07
CA MET A 95 32.38 3.89 20.86
C MET A 95 32.77 3.82 19.38
N THR A 96 31.80 3.79 18.48
CA THR A 96 31.96 3.76 17.02
C THR A 96 31.34 4.99 16.33
N PRO A 97 31.80 6.23 16.63
CA PRO A 97 31.13 7.45 16.16
C PRO A 97 31.15 7.65 14.63
N ASN A 98 32.02 6.93 13.93
CA ASN A 98 32.16 6.99 12.47
C ASN A 98 31.40 5.88 11.73
N ALA A 99 30.77 4.94 12.45
CA ALA A 99 30.04 3.86 11.84
C ALA A 99 28.67 4.34 11.33
N THR A 100 28.29 3.89 10.13
CA THR A 100 26.97 4.13 9.54
C THR A 100 26.10 2.89 9.69
N ILE A 101 24.86 3.08 10.12
CA ILE A 101 23.89 1.99 10.25
C ILE A 101 23.28 1.67 8.88
N LEU A 102 23.23 0.40 8.50
CA LEU A 102 22.50 -0.07 7.33
C LEU A 102 21.31 -0.90 7.82
N ALA A 103 20.08 -0.45 7.54
CA ALA A 103 18.87 -1.12 8.00
C ALA A 103 17.68 -0.77 7.11
N SER A 104 16.56 -1.47 7.24
CA SER A 104 15.34 -1.05 6.54
C SER A 104 14.86 0.34 7.00
N ALA A 105 14.06 1.02 6.18
CA ALA A 105 13.48 2.31 6.56
C ALA A 105 12.63 2.22 7.85
N ILE A 106 11.98 1.07 8.06
CA ILE A 106 11.19 0.79 9.27
C ILE A 106 12.13 0.58 10.46
N ALA A 107 13.19 -0.20 10.30
CA ALA A 107 14.20 -0.44 11.32
C ALA A 107 14.84 0.88 11.79
N LEU A 108 15.26 1.77 10.88
CA LEU A 108 15.84 3.07 11.26
C LEU A 108 14.90 3.92 12.13
N ARG A 109 13.60 3.88 11.83
CA ARG A 109 12.58 4.54 12.67
C ARG A 109 12.49 3.89 14.05
N PHE A 110 12.44 2.56 14.11
CA PHE A 110 12.41 1.84 15.38
C PHE A 110 13.67 2.09 16.20
N LEU A 111 14.85 2.04 15.59
CA LEU A 111 16.13 2.34 16.25
C LEU A 111 16.18 3.76 16.82
N ARG A 112 15.63 4.75 16.12
CA ARG A 112 15.52 6.12 16.63
C ARG A 112 14.70 6.16 17.92
N ASP A 113 13.61 5.42 17.97
CA ASP A 113 12.70 5.39 19.12
C ASP A 113 13.30 4.51 20.26
N ILE A 114 13.95 3.40 19.95
CA ILE A 114 14.66 2.52 20.90
C ILE A 114 15.84 3.27 21.56
N CYS A 115 16.67 3.93 20.75
CA CYS A 115 17.83 4.67 21.23
C CYS A 115 17.50 6.09 21.72
N ASN A 116 16.26 6.56 21.51
CA ASN A 116 15.79 7.92 21.80
C ASN A 116 16.71 9.02 21.23
N ARG A 117 17.21 8.81 20.01
CA ARG A 117 18.08 9.76 19.29
C ARG A 117 18.07 9.51 17.80
N GLU A 118 18.47 10.52 17.02
CA GLU A 118 18.76 10.32 15.60
C GLU A 118 19.86 9.27 15.40
N ILE A 119 19.63 8.41 14.42
CA ILE A 119 20.51 7.30 14.04
C ILE A 119 21.25 7.68 12.76
N PRO A 120 22.60 7.61 12.73
CA PRO A 120 23.37 7.86 11.51
C PRO A 120 23.24 6.67 10.56
N GLY A 121 22.08 6.52 9.92
CA GLY A 121 21.74 5.33 9.14
C GLY A 121 21.30 5.61 7.71
N ILE A 122 21.51 4.62 6.84
CA ILE A 122 21.06 4.56 5.45
C ILE A 122 19.97 3.49 5.36
N ALA A 123 18.81 3.88 4.83
CA ALA A 123 17.74 2.95 4.56
C ALA A 123 18.10 2.10 3.33
N VAL A 124 18.16 0.78 3.49
CA VAL A 124 18.48 -0.14 2.39
C VAL A 124 17.22 -0.80 1.83
N THR A 125 17.25 -1.09 0.53
CA THR A 125 16.18 -1.71 -0.27
C THR A 125 16.73 -2.87 -1.09
N GLU A 126 15.86 -3.65 -1.72
CA GLU A 126 16.27 -4.82 -2.53
C GLU A 126 17.05 -4.44 -3.80
N SER A 127 16.96 -3.17 -4.24
CA SER A 127 17.76 -2.65 -5.36
C SER A 127 19.17 -2.20 -4.95
N ASP A 128 19.44 -2.08 -3.65
CA ASP A 128 20.71 -1.56 -3.17
C ASP A 128 21.79 -2.64 -3.11
N VAL A 129 23.00 -2.25 -3.50
CA VAL A 129 24.22 -3.03 -3.28
C VAL A 129 25.21 -2.13 -2.58
N ILE A 130 25.63 -2.51 -1.37
CA ILE A 130 26.62 -1.75 -0.59
C ILE A 130 27.92 -2.55 -0.56
N SER A 131 29.01 -1.92 -1.04
CA SER A 131 30.31 -2.54 -1.18
C SER A 131 31.33 -1.98 -0.19
N LEU A 132 32.17 -2.84 0.42
CA LEU A 132 33.34 -2.43 1.20
C LEU A 132 34.47 -3.46 1.02
N GLY A 133 35.68 -3.01 0.64
CA GLY A 133 36.84 -3.89 0.45
C GLY A 133 36.60 -5.10 -0.46
N GLY A 134 35.79 -4.90 -1.50
CA GLY A 134 35.43 -5.95 -2.48
C GLY A 134 34.44 -7.00 -1.96
N TYR A 135 33.67 -6.71 -0.91
CA TYR A 135 32.50 -7.49 -0.50
C TYR A 135 31.23 -6.71 -0.80
N ASP A 136 30.34 -7.32 -1.57
CA ASP A 136 29.04 -6.75 -1.93
C ASP A 136 27.95 -7.32 -1.02
N LEU A 137 27.24 -6.42 -0.33
CA LEU A 137 26.07 -6.72 0.47
C LEU A 137 24.81 -6.47 -0.36
N LYS A 138 23.96 -7.50 -0.46
CA LYS A 138 22.63 -7.42 -1.06
C LYS A 138 21.59 -7.61 0.02
N PHE A 139 20.52 -6.82 0.00
CA PHE A 139 19.49 -6.84 1.02
C PHE A 139 18.21 -7.45 0.46
N LEU A 140 17.53 -8.27 1.26
CA LEU A 140 16.22 -8.83 0.92
C LEU A 140 15.19 -8.35 1.94
N SER A 141 14.09 -7.77 1.46
CA SER A 141 13.01 -7.34 2.35
C SER A 141 12.15 -8.54 2.74
N VAL A 142 12.10 -8.85 4.03
CA VAL A 142 11.36 -9.99 4.57
C VAL A 142 10.51 -9.59 5.79
N PRO A 143 9.59 -8.62 5.62
CA PRO A 143 8.81 -8.11 6.74
C PRO A 143 7.95 -9.22 7.34
N PHE A 144 7.70 -9.09 8.65
CA PHE A 144 6.98 -10.05 9.47
C PHE A 144 7.69 -11.39 9.65
N LEU A 145 9.02 -11.43 9.52
CA LEU A 145 9.87 -12.57 9.92
C LEU A 145 10.82 -12.17 11.07
N HIS A 146 10.33 -11.82 12.25
CA HIS A 146 8.92 -11.84 12.70
C HIS A 146 8.31 -10.44 12.89
N TRP A 147 9.09 -9.36 12.73
CA TRP A 147 8.62 -7.98 12.84
C TRP A 147 8.57 -7.27 11.48
N PRO A 148 7.85 -6.13 11.37
CA PRO A 148 7.71 -5.41 10.10
C PRO A 148 9.01 -4.87 9.50
N ASP A 149 10.09 -4.80 10.27
CA ASP A 149 11.38 -4.21 9.91
C ASP A 149 12.40 -5.20 9.35
N SER A 150 12.14 -6.50 9.49
CA SER A 150 13.07 -7.59 9.17
C SER A 150 13.56 -7.57 7.70
N ILE A 151 14.87 -7.73 7.53
CA ILE A 151 15.55 -7.95 6.25
C ILE A 151 16.52 -9.14 6.37
N TYR A 152 16.98 -9.69 5.23
CA TYR A 152 18.16 -10.53 5.20
C TYR A 152 19.30 -9.80 4.49
N THR A 153 20.53 -10.08 4.90
CA THR A 153 21.72 -9.56 4.22
C THR A 153 22.55 -10.71 3.62
N TYR A 154 22.71 -10.69 2.29
CA TYR A 154 23.50 -11.66 1.54
C TYR A 154 24.86 -11.09 1.13
N ILE A 155 25.93 -11.79 1.50
CA ILE A 155 27.32 -11.42 1.25
C ILE A 155 27.85 -12.26 0.08
N GLU A 156 27.83 -11.71 -1.12
CA GLU A 156 27.98 -12.48 -2.37
C GLU A 156 29.32 -13.22 -2.48
N LYS A 157 30.41 -12.57 -2.10
CA LYS A 157 31.77 -13.11 -2.23
C LYS A 157 32.01 -14.38 -1.41
N ILE A 158 31.42 -14.47 -0.22
CA ILE A 158 31.58 -15.60 0.70
C ILE A 158 30.34 -16.50 0.77
N LYS A 159 29.28 -16.17 0.02
CA LYS A 159 28.05 -16.97 -0.08
C LYS A 159 27.37 -17.17 1.26
N THR A 160 27.34 -16.10 2.06
CA THR A 160 26.78 -16.11 3.41
C THR A 160 25.50 -15.29 3.46
N LEU A 161 24.44 -15.86 4.04
CA LEU A 161 23.18 -15.20 4.32
C LEU A 161 23.07 -14.91 5.82
N VAL A 162 22.96 -13.64 6.21
CA VAL A 162 22.64 -13.22 7.57
C VAL A 162 21.13 -13.01 7.66
N THR A 163 20.50 -13.64 8.64
CA THR A 163 19.03 -13.82 8.66
C THR A 163 18.37 -13.36 9.95
N CYS A 164 19.16 -12.91 10.93
CA CYS A 164 18.71 -12.66 12.29
C CYS A 164 17.83 -13.84 12.79
N ASP A 165 16.61 -13.62 13.24
CA ASP A 165 15.75 -14.66 13.81
C ASP A 165 15.45 -15.84 12.87
N SER A 166 15.37 -15.60 11.57
CA SER A 166 15.07 -16.67 10.62
C SER A 166 16.18 -17.71 10.59
N PHE A 167 15.79 -18.99 10.53
CA PHE A 167 16.68 -20.14 10.63
C PHE A 167 17.51 -20.19 11.93
N GLY A 168 17.07 -19.49 12.98
CA GLY A 168 17.66 -19.57 14.32
C GLY A 168 16.98 -20.60 15.23
N CYS A 169 17.55 -20.78 16.42
CA CYS A 169 16.93 -21.47 17.54
C CYS A 169 17.56 -21.08 18.89
N HIS A 170 16.85 -21.34 19.99
CA HIS A 170 17.43 -21.22 21.33
C HIS A 170 18.21 -22.48 21.68
N TYR A 171 19.51 -22.48 21.33
CA TYR A 171 20.43 -23.58 21.59
C TYR A 171 21.85 -23.02 21.80
N ALA A 172 22.33 -23.00 23.05
CA ALA A 172 23.66 -22.51 23.38
C ALA A 172 24.70 -23.62 23.25
N ASP A 173 25.72 -23.41 22.41
CA ASP A 173 26.89 -24.29 22.29
C ASP A 173 28.13 -23.47 21.94
N ASP A 174 29.21 -23.65 22.70
CA ASP A 174 30.45 -22.87 22.55
C ASP A 174 31.15 -23.09 21.20
N LYS A 175 30.82 -24.16 20.46
CA LYS A 175 31.37 -24.43 19.13
C LYS A 175 30.73 -23.58 18.02
N VAL A 176 29.57 -22.97 18.28
CA VAL A 176 28.84 -22.01 17.42
C VAL A 176 28.34 -22.56 16.08
N CYS A 177 29.11 -23.36 15.36
CA CYS A 177 28.76 -23.83 14.02
C CYS A 177 28.25 -25.27 14.05
N ASN A 178 27.17 -25.55 13.31
CA ASN A 178 26.48 -26.83 13.37
C ASN A 178 27.32 -28.05 12.98
N ASP A 179 28.31 -27.87 12.10
CA ASP A 179 29.26 -28.91 11.69
C ASP A 179 30.27 -29.30 12.78
N LEU A 180 30.38 -28.51 13.84
CA LEU A 180 31.27 -28.76 14.97
C LEU A 180 30.54 -29.30 16.21
N ILE A 181 29.23 -29.04 16.31
CA ILE A 181 28.38 -29.44 17.44
C ILE A 181 28.17 -30.96 17.44
N GLU A 182 28.15 -31.55 18.64
CA GLU A 182 27.86 -32.98 18.82
C GLU A 182 26.36 -33.16 19.09
N GLY A 183 25.64 -33.83 18.18
CA GLY A 183 24.20 -34.04 18.28
C GLY A 183 23.39 -33.23 17.26
N ASP A 184 22.08 -33.20 17.42
CA ASP A 184 21.19 -32.33 16.65
C ASP A 184 20.41 -31.40 17.59
N PHE A 185 19.88 -30.33 17.01
CA PHE A 185 19.11 -29.29 17.70
C PHE A 185 17.74 -29.11 17.02
N VAL A 186 17.23 -30.15 16.35
CA VAL A 186 16.03 -30.06 15.51
C VAL A 186 14.78 -29.80 16.37
N ASP A 187 14.76 -30.29 17.60
CA ASP A 187 13.70 -30.01 18.59
C ASP A 187 13.65 -28.53 18.97
N ALA A 188 14.80 -27.94 19.32
CA ALA A 188 14.93 -26.51 19.61
C ALA A 188 14.61 -25.66 18.37
N TYR A 189 15.01 -26.13 17.18
CA TYR A 189 14.72 -25.51 15.89
C TYR A 189 13.22 -25.50 15.58
N LYS A 190 12.53 -26.62 15.82
CA LYS A 190 11.08 -26.72 15.64
C LYS A 190 10.32 -25.86 16.64
N TYR A 191 10.72 -25.91 17.91
CA TYR A 191 10.08 -25.11 18.96
C TYR A 191 10.19 -23.60 18.67
N TYR A 192 11.39 -23.15 18.27
CA TYR A 192 11.63 -21.77 17.86
C TYR A 192 10.77 -21.39 16.65
N PHE A 193 10.73 -22.24 15.62
CA PHE A 193 9.87 -22.03 14.46
C PHE A 193 8.41 -21.88 14.88
N ASP A 194 7.86 -22.81 15.67
CA ASP A 194 6.43 -22.79 16.03
C ASP A 194 6.05 -21.55 16.83
N ALA A 195 6.92 -21.11 17.74
CA ALA A 195 6.67 -19.97 18.60
C ALA A 195 6.79 -18.62 17.86
N ILE A 196 7.77 -18.50 16.96
CA ILE A 196 8.14 -17.20 16.38
C ILE A 196 7.72 -17.09 14.91
N MET A 197 8.08 -18.08 14.09
CA MET A 197 7.84 -18.06 12.63
C MET A 197 6.48 -18.67 12.24
N GLY A 198 5.93 -19.53 13.10
CA GLY A 198 4.68 -20.27 12.90
C GLY A 198 3.45 -19.40 12.65
N PRO A 199 3.32 -18.20 13.23
CA PRO A 199 2.26 -17.25 12.88
C PRO A 199 2.42 -16.58 11.50
N PHE A 200 3.60 -16.66 10.88
CA PHE A 200 3.98 -15.92 9.67
C PHE A 200 4.34 -16.82 8.49
N LYS A 201 3.78 -18.03 8.43
CA LYS A 201 4.07 -19.06 7.42
C LYS A 201 4.07 -18.57 5.96
N PRO A 202 3.09 -17.76 5.49
CA PRO A 202 3.12 -17.23 4.12
C PRO A 202 4.35 -16.34 3.85
N TYR A 203 4.80 -15.57 4.85
CA TYR A 203 6.00 -14.73 4.75
C TYR A 203 7.27 -15.58 4.70
N VAL A 204 7.32 -16.69 5.45
CA VAL A 204 8.43 -17.64 5.38
C VAL A 204 8.53 -18.23 3.98
N GLN A 205 7.40 -18.66 3.39
CA GLN A 205 7.35 -19.16 2.02
C GLN A 205 7.84 -18.13 1.00
N ASN A 206 7.49 -16.86 1.17
CA ASN A 206 7.98 -15.79 0.31
C ASN A 206 9.50 -15.59 0.46
N ALA A 207 10.01 -15.55 1.69
CA ALA A 207 11.45 -15.46 1.96
C ALA A 207 12.22 -16.63 1.35
N LEU A 208 11.70 -17.86 1.45
CA LEU A 208 12.27 -19.06 0.83
C LEU A 208 12.38 -18.91 -0.70
N LYS A 209 11.35 -18.37 -1.38
CA LYS A 209 11.41 -18.05 -2.81
C LYS A 209 12.48 -17.02 -3.14
N LYS A 210 12.66 -16.00 -2.30
CA LYS A 210 13.66 -14.95 -2.49
C LYS A 210 15.09 -15.45 -2.35
N ILE A 211 15.34 -16.39 -1.43
CA ILE A 211 16.67 -16.96 -1.21
C ILE A 211 16.99 -18.12 -2.16
N ALA A 212 15.99 -18.79 -2.74
CA ALA A 212 16.17 -19.90 -3.68
C ALA A 212 17.14 -19.65 -4.87
N PRO A 213 17.17 -18.45 -5.51
CA PRO A 213 18.14 -18.19 -6.58
C PRO A 213 19.57 -17.89 -6.07
N LEU A 214 19.79 -17.75 -4.76
CA LEU A 214 21.09 -17.43 -4.20
C LEU A 214 21.95 -18.70 -4.01
N ASP A 215 23.23 -18.58 -4.29
CA ASP A 215 24.21 -19.65 -4.02
C ASP A 215 24.70 -19.53 -2.58
N ILE A 216 23.98 -20.16 -1.65
CA ILE A 216 24.22 -20.04 -0.19
C ILE A 216 25.08 -21.21 0.30
N LYS A 217 26.15 -20.89 1.02
CA LYS A 217 27.01 -21.86 1.71
C LYS A 217 26.95 -21.78 3.22
N THR A 218 26.56 -20.63 3.76
CA THR A 218 26.46 -20.39 5.21
C THR A 218 25.21 -19.58 5.52
N ILE A 219 24.45 -19.98 6.54
CA ILE A 219 23.38 -19.16 7.12
C ILE A 219 23.78 -18.77 8.54
N CYS A 220 23.74 -17.47 8.82
CA CYS A 220 24.15 -16.82 10.06
C CYS A 220 22.91 -16.25 10.78
N PRO A 221 22.24 -17.02 11.65
CA PRO A 221 21.07 -16.56 12.40
C PRO A 221 21.47 -15.72 13.62
N GLY A 222 20.53 -14.98 14.21
CA GLY A 222 20.67 -14.20 15.44
C GLY A 222 20.72 -15.05 16.70
N HIS A 223 20.21 -16.28 16.64
CA HIS A 223 20.23 -17.23 17.75
C HIS A 223 20.64 -18.63 17.30
N GLY A 224 21.35 -19.34 18.18
CA GLY A 224 21.71 -20.73 18.00
C GLY A 224 22.85 -20.96 17.02
N PRO A 225 22.98 -22.19 16.50
CA PRO A 225 24.10 -22.56 15.65
C PRO A 225 24.10 -21.88 14.28
N VAL A 226 25.29 -21.48 13.80
CA VAL A 226 25.54 -21.10 12.40
C VAL A 226 25.45 -22.35 11.51
N LEU A 227 24.68 -22.28 10.42
CA LEU A 227 24.45 -23.41 9.53
C LEU A 227 25.48 -23.39 8.38
N ARG A 228 26.45 -24.32 8.43
CA ARG A 228 27.47 -24.54 7.38
C ARG A 228 27.35 -25.91 6.70
N GLU A 229 26.70 -26.85 7.36
CA GLU A 229 26.43 -28.19 6.83
C GLU A 229 24.93 -28.47 6.78
N LYS A 230 24.51 -29.33 5.83
CA LYS A 230 23.12 -29.77 5.65
C LYS A 230 22.13 -28.61 5.48
N LEU A 231 22.52 -27.53 4.80
CA LEU A 231 21.66 -26.36 4.60
C LEU A 231 20.31 -26.74 3.98
N ASP A 232 20.32 -27.57 2.94
CA ASP A 232 19.08 -28.06 2.30
C ASP A 232 18.14 -28.74 3.30
N PHE A 233 18.67 -29.48 4.27
CA PHE A 233 17.84 -30.13 5.29
C PHE A 233 17.12 -29.08 6.16
N TYR A 234 17.84 -28.08 6.68
CA TYR A 234 17.23 -27.06 7.54
C TYR A 234 16.30 -26.11 6.77
N ILE A 235 16.65 -25.73 5.54
CA ILE A 235 15.78 -24.95 4.65
C ILE A 235 14.51 -25.76 4.33
N ASN A 236 14.63 -27.06 4.03
CA ASN A 236 13.48 -27.91 3.77
C ASN A 236 12.60 -28.09 5.00
N LEU A 237 13.15 -28.13 6.22
CA LEU A 237 12.32 -28.14 7.43
C LEU A 237 11.49 -26.85 7.55
N TYR A 238 12.10 -25.68 7.34
CA TYR A 238 11.35 -24.41 7.30
C TYR A 238 10.29 -24.43 6.21
N ASP A 239 10.62 -24.92 5.01
CA ASP A 239 9.67 -25.08 3.91
C ASP A 239 8.51 -26.00 4.28
N GLU A 240 8.78 -27.19 4.84
CA GLU A 240 7.77 -28.14 5.27
C GLU A 240 6.87 -27.60 6.39
N TRP A 241 7.43 -26.90 7.37
CA TRP A 241 6.67 -26.37 8.50
C TRP A 241 5.88 -25.11 8.16
N SER A 242 6.38 -24.33 7.19
CA SER A 242 5.73 -23.10 6.69
C SER A 242 4.86 -23.30 5.46
N LYS A 243 4.94 -24.45 4.80
CA LYS A 243 3.88 -24.90 3.90
C LYS A 243 2.61 -24.99 4.72
N GLU A 244 1.79 -23.95 4.65
CA GLU A 244 0.39 -24.12 4.95
C GLU A 244 -0.08 -25.28 4.06
N THR A 245 -0.74 -26.26 4.67
CA THR A 245 -1.82 -26.94 3.98
C THR A 245 -2.66 -25.78 3.46
N THR A 246 -2.49 -25.47 2.17
CA THR A 246 -3.25 -24.43 1.49
C THR A 246 -4.65 -24.50 2.07
N PRO A 247 -5.28 -23.41 2.56
CA PRO A 247 -6.69 -23.46 2.91
C PRO A 247 -7.32 -24.17 1.73
N ALA A 248 -7.84 -25.37 1.95
CA ALA A 248 -8.18 -26.19 0.81
C ALA A 248 -9.14 -25.31 0.02
N ILE A 249 -8.99 -25.26 -1.30
CA ILE A 249 -10.03 -24.60 -2.11
C ILE A 249 -11.26 -25.45 -1.84
N HIS A 250 -12.04 -25.03 -0.86
CA HIS A 250 -13.14 -25.81 -0.39
C HIS A 250 -14.17 -25.67 -1.49
N ALA A 251 -14.59 -26.79 -2.06
CA ALA A 251 -15.64 -26.77 -3.08
C ALA A 251 -16.94 -26.15 -2.52
N LYS A 252 -17.08 -26.09 -1.19
CA LYS A 252 -18.18 -25.54 -0.40
C LYS A 252 -17.62 -24.91 0.88
N PRO A 253 -18.23 -23.86 1.46
CA PRO A 253 -17.71 -23.21 2.66
C PRO A 253 -17.51 -24.18 3.84
N LYS A 254 -16.46 -24.05 4.66
CA LYS A 254 -16.26 -24.86 5.87
C LYS A 254 -16.64 -24.07 7.12
N VAL A 255 -17.44 -24.67 8.02
CA VAL A 255 -17.84 -24.06 9.29
C VAL A 255 -17.45 -24.94 10.47
N THR A 256 -16.70 -24.38 11.41
CA THR A 256 -16.38 -25.04 12.68
C THR A 256 -17.16 -24.42 13.83
N ILE A 257 -17.91 -25.26 14.54
CA ILE A 257 -18.61 -24.92 15.77
C ILE A 257 -17.82 -25.57 16.91
N ALA A 258 -17.23 -24.78 17.80
CA ALA A 258 -16.57 -25.29 19.01
C ALA A 258 -17.35 -24.83 20.23
N TYR A 259 -17.75 -25.75 21.09
CA TYR A 259 -18.54 -25.42 22.26
C TYR A 259 -18.14 -26.22 23.49
N VAL A 260 -18.55 -25.72 24.66
CA VAL A 260 -18.53 -26.45 25.92
C VAL A 260 -19.95 -26.41 26.50
N SER A 261 -20.38 -27.49 27.15
CA SER A 261 -21.75 -27.63 27.64
C SER A 261 -21.77 -28.35 28.99
N ALA A 262 -22.30 -27.70 30.04
CA ALA A 262 -22.35 -28.28 31.38
C ALA A 262 -23.55 -29.22 31.59
N TYR A 263 -24.71 -28.85 31.03
CA TYR A 263 -25.99 -29.57 31.22
C TYR A 263 -26.64 -30.01 29.90
N GLY A 264 -25.93 -29.96 28.77
CA GLY A 264 -26.48 -30.26 27.44
C GLY A 264 -27.13 -29.07 26.73
N TYR A 265 -27.42 -27.97 27.41
CA TYR A 265 -28.17 -26.85 26.82
C TYR A 265 -27.43 -26.07 25.73
N THR A 266 -26.15 -25.73 25.95
CA THR A 266 -25.33 -25.10 24.90
C THR A 266 -25.14 -26.04 23.71
N GLU A 267 -25.04 -27.35 23.96
CA GLU A 267 -24.98 -28.37 22.92
C GLU A 267 -26.29 -28.43 22.09
N GLU A 268 -27.46 -28.37 22.74
CA GLU A 268 -28.75 -28.30 22.05
C GLU A 268 -28.82 -27.09 21.11
N LEU A 269 -28.31 -25.93 21.54
CA LEU A 269 -28.18 -24.73 20.69
C LEU A 269 -27.22 -24.96 19.52
N ALA A 270 -26.03 -25.51 19.78
CA ALA A 270 -25.03 -25.81 18.74
C ALA A 270 -25.62 -26.68 17.63
N ASN A 271 -26.35 -27.73 18.02
CA ASN A 271 -27.02 -28.64 17.10
C ASN A 271 -28.11 -27.94 16.26
N LYS A 272 -28.91 -27.06 16.87
CA LYS A 272 -29.92 -26.27 16.13
C LYS A 272 -29.29 -25.26 15.18
N ILE A 273 -28.20 -24.61 15.58
CA ILE A 273 -27.43 -23.70 14.71
C ILE A 273 -26.87 -24.47 13.50
N ALA A 274 -26.24 -25.63 13.72
CA ALA A 274 -25.71 -26.47 12.64
C ALA A 274 -26.78 -26.88 11.62
N ASN A 275 -27.97 -27.27 12.11
CA ASN A 275 -29.13 -27.57 11.27
C ASN A 275 -29.59 -26.36 10.45
N GLY A 276 -29.64 -25.17 11.07
CA GLY A 276 -30.00 -23.93 10.39
C GLY A 276 -29.01 -23.51 9.31
N ILE A 277 -27.72 -23.79 9.51
CA ILE A 277 -26.69 -23.54 8.48
C ILE A 277 -26.92 -24.46 7.29
N SER A 278 -27.06 -25.76 7.55
CA SER A 278 -27.25 -26.80 6.54
C SER A 278 -28.54 -26.66 5.71
N ASP A 279 -29.56 -25.94 6.23
CA ASP A 279 -30.80 -25.63 5.51
C ASP A 279 -30.63 -24.55 4.43
N VAL A 280 -29.60 -23.70 4.55
CA VAL A 280 -29.44 -22.50 3.71
C VAL A 280 -28.15 -22.53 2.87
N SER A 281 -27.16 -23.30 3.28
CA SER A 281 -25.91 -23.49 2.53
C SER A 281 -25.53 -24.97 2.43
N ASP A 282 -24.68 -25.27 1.45
CA ASP A 282 -24.01 -26.56 1.29
C ASP A 282 -22.72 -26.67 2.13
N ALA A 283 -22.55 -25.78 3.11
CA ALA A 283 -21.34 -25.68 3.91
C ALA A 283 -21.01 -27.00 4.63
N ASP A 284 -19.73 -27.32 4.73
CA ASP A 284 -19.22 -28.41 5.57
C ASP A 284 -19.21 -27.98 7.03
N VAL A 285 -20.25 -28.33 7.78
CA VAL A 285 -20.39 -27.94 9.19
C VAL A 285 -19.87 -29.06 10.10
N LYS A 286 -18.87 -28.75 10.94
CA LYS A 286 -18.35 -29.65 11.98
C LYS A 286 -18.53 -29.03 13.35
N SER A 287 -18.96 -29.84 14.31
CA SER A 287 -19.22 -29.42 15.69
C SER A 287 -18.33 -30.21 16.65
N TYR A 288 -17.66 -29.52 17.58
CA TYR A 288 -16.72 -30.09 18.52
C TYR A 288 -17.08 -29.70 19.95
N ASP A 289 -17.30 -30.70 20.80
CA ASP A 289 -17.36 -30.51 22.26
C ASP A 289 -15.93 -30.45 22.82
N MET A 290 -15.55 -29.28 23.31
CA MET A 290 -14.20 -29.00 23.83
C MET A 290 -13.86 -29.73 25.12
N VAL A 291 -14.81 -30.42 25.75
CA VAL A 291 -14.50 -31.34 26.86
C VAL A 291 -13.85 -32.64 26.34
N THR A 292 -14.15 -33.05 25.11
CA THR A 292 -13.71 -34.35 24.56
C THR A 292 -12.81 -34.22 23.33
N ALA A 293 -12.93 -33.13 22.57
CA ALA A 293 -12.11 -32.88 21.39
C ALA A 293 -10.66 -32.55 21.77
N LYS A 294 -9.71 -32.93 20.91
CA LYS A 294 -8.30 -32.55 21.10
C LYS A 294 -8.11 -31.08 20.74
N HIS A 295 -7.63 -30.29 21.70
CA HIS A 295 -7.44 -28.84 21.57
C HIS A 295 -6.72 -28.44 20.28
N ASP A 296 -5.52 -28.98 20.02
CA ASP A 296 -4.70 -28.63 18.85
C ASP A 296 -5.38 -28.97 17.51
N HIS A 297 -6.18 -30.04 17.50
CA HIS A 297 -6.93 -30.42 16.32
C HIS A 297 -8.02 -29.39 16.00
N VAL A 298 -8.75 -28.94 17.02
CA VAL A 298 -9.80 -27.93 16.83
C VAL A 298 -9.19 -26.58 16.46
N LEU A 299 -8.06 -26.19 17.05
CA LEU A 299 -7.35 -24.98 16.65
C LEU A 299 -6.95 -25.01 15.16
N THR A 300 -6.48 -26.16 14.68
CA THR A 300 -6.17 -26.36 13.26
C THR A 300 -7.43 -26.26 12.38
N GLU A 301 -8.55 -26.85 12.82
CA GLU A 301 -9.82 -26.74 12.09
C GLU A 301 -10.36 -25.30 12.04
N LEU A 302 -10.15 -24.50 13.09
CA LEU A 302 -10.50 -23.07 13.11
C LEU A 302 -9.70 -22.28 12.07
N ILE A 303 -8.39 -22.56 11.93
CA ILE A 303 -7.55 -21.94 10.89
C ILE A 303 -8.10 -22.27 9.49
N ASP A 304 -8.50 -23.52 9.25
CA ASP A 304 -8.99 -23.99 7.94
C ASP A 304 -10.47 -23.62 7.64
N SER A 305 -11.21 -23.02 8.59
CA SER A 305 -12.64 -22.73 8.43
C SER A 305 -12.94 -21.37 7.81
N ASP A 306 -14.00 -21.27 7.02
CA ASP A 306 -14.54 -19.99 6.50
C ASP A 306 -15.49 -19.32 7.49
N GLY A 307 -16.16 -20.14 8.31
CA GLY A 307 -17.05 -19.72 9.39
C GLY A 307 -16.67 -20.32 10.74
N ILE A 308 -16.71 -19.53 11.81
CA ILE A 308 -16.40 -19.97 13.18
C ILE A 308 -17.54 -19.61 14.12
N LEU A 309 -18.00 -20.57 14.92
CA LEU A 309 -19.00 -20.36 15.97
C LEU A 309 -18.48 -20.90 17.30
N LEU A 310 -18.49 -20.05 18.33
CA LEU A 310 -18.01 -20.42 19.67
C LEU A 310 -19.14 -20.43 20.69
N GLY A 311 -19.26 -21.53 21.44
CA GLY A 311 -20.36 -21.76 22.38
C GLY A 311 -19.88 -21.97 23.82
N SER A 312 -20.38 -21.22 24.79
CA SER A 312 -20.11 -21.52 26.22
C SER A 312 -21.31 -21.18 27.10
N PRO A 313 -21.63 -21.99 28.13
CA PRO A 313 -22.48 -21.52 29.19
C PRO A 313 -21.78 -20.45 30.02
N THR A 314 -22.55 -19.74 30.84
CA THR A 314 -22.01 -18.83 31.86
C THR A 314 -21.83 -19.55 33.19
N VAL A 315 -20.62 -19.55 33.73
CA VAL A 315 -20.32 -19.99 35.10
C VAL A 315 -19.48 -18.91 35.77
N ASN A 316 -19.89 -18.46 36.97
CA ASN A 316 -19.23 -17.38 37.72
C ASN A 316 -19.05 -16.07 36.91
N GLY A 317 -19.97 -15.78 35.99
CA GLY A 317 -19.92 -14.58 35.16
C GLY A 317 -18.95 -14.66 33.97
N ASP A 318 -18.46 -15.85 33.62
CA ASP A 318 -17.45 -16.03 32.57
C ASP A 318 -17.78 -17.19 31.61
N ALA A 319 -17.13 -17.18 30.45
CA ALA A 319 -17.03 -18.32 29.55
C ALA A 319 -16.04 -19.36 30.11
N LEU A 320 -16.30 -20.65 29.83
CA LEU A 320 -15.51 -21.72 30.41
C LEU A 320 -14.15 -21.90 29.69
N PRO A 321 -13.08 -22.27 30.43
CA PRO A 321 -11.72 -22.39 29.90
C PRO A 321 -11.57 -23.20 28.60
N PRO A 322 -12.24 -24.35 28.38
CA PRO A 322 -12.05 -25.12 27.15
C PRO A 322 -12.31 -24.36 25.84
N VAL A 323 -13.17 -23.34 25.86
CA VAL A 323 -13.43 -22.48 24.70
C VAL A 323 -12.65 -21.16 24.80
N THR A 324 -12.45 -20.63 26.00
CA THR A 324 -11.66 -19.42 26.22
C THR A 324 -10.18 -19.62 25.86
N ASP A 325 -9.61 -20.78 26.17
CA ASP A 325 -8.22 -21.13 25.83
C ASP A 325 -8.02 -21.22 24.31
N LEU A 326 -9.03 -21.71 23.56
CA LEU A 326 -9.01 -21.71 22.10
C LEU A 326 -8.97 -20.30 21.53
N ILE A 327 -9.91 -19.43 21.93
CA ILE A 327 -10.02 -18.07 21.36
C ILE A 327 -8.86 -17.16 21.77
N LEU A 328 -8.19 -17.45 22.89
CA LEU A 328 -6.96 -16.75 23.29
C LEU A 328 -5.78 -17.07 22.38
N GLN A 329 -5.74 -18.27 21.80
CA GLN A 329 -4.70 -18.69 20.84
C GLN A 329 -5.01 -18.26 19.39
N MET A 330 -6.22 -17.79 19.12
CA MET A 330 -6.56 -17.17 17.84
C MET A 330 -5.94 -15.77 17.71
N ASN A 331 -5.49 -15.43 16.51
CA ASN A 331 -4.94 -14.12 16.14
C ASN A 331 -5.59 -13.54 14.87
N GLY A 332 -5.51 -12.22 14.72
CA GLY A 332 -6.15 -11.50 13.61
C GLY A 332 -5.47 -11.67 12.26
N VAL A 333 -4.24 -12.21 12.20
CA VAL A 333 -3.55 -12.52 10.94
C VAL A 333 -4.16 -13.76 10.29
N LEU A 334 -4.34 -14.83 11.07
CA LEU A 334 -4.86 -16.11 10.58
C LEU A 334 -6.39 -16.18 10.53
N HIS A 335 -7.07 -15.52 11.48
CA HIS A 335 -8.52 -15.66 11.67
C HIS A 335 -9.32 -14.43 11.23
N GLY A 336 -8.65 -13.28 11.04
CA GLY A 336 -9.30 -12.03 10.64
C GLY A 336 -10.10 -12.19 9.34
N GLY A 337 -11.20 -11.45 9.21
CA GLY A 337 -12.05 -11.47 8.02
C GLY A 337 -12.99 -12.67 7.87
N LYS A 338 -12.79 -13.79 8.59
CA LYS A 338 -13.70 -14.95 8.61
C LYS A 338 -15.06 -14.57 9.23
N VAL A 339 -16.14 -15.24 8.83
CA VAL A 339 -17.46 -15.01 9.43
C VAL A 339 -17.52 -15.69 10.79
N ALA A 340 -17.97 -14.96 11.82
CA ALA A 340 -17.91 -15.46 13.19
C ALA A 340 -19.21 -15.23 13.98
N GLY A 341 -19.46 -16.04 15.00
CA GLY A 341 -20.57 -15.85 15.92
C GLY A 341 -20.32 -16.50 17.27
N ALA A 342 -21.10 -16.10 18.27
CA ALA A 342 -21.02 -16.65 19.62
C ALA A 342 -22.41 -16.99 20.15
N PHE A 343 -22.48 -18.03 20.99
CA PHE A 343 -23.73 -18.49 21.57
C PHE A 343 -23.55 -19.12 22.96
N GLY A 344 -24.64 -19.30 23.72
CA GLY A 344 -24.56 -19.98 25.00
C GLY A 344 -25.87 -20.02 25.80
N SER A 345 -26.00 -21.02 26.68
CA SER A 345 -27.07 -21.07 27.69
C SER A 345 -26.60 -20.49 29.03
N TYR A 346 -27.46 -19.82 29.80
CA TYR A 346 -27.10 -19.26 31.11
C TYR A 346 -28.23 -19.35 32.14
N GLY A 347 -27.90 -19.21 33.42
CA GLY A 347 -28.91 -19.18 34.49
C GLY A 347 -29.52 -17.79 34.73
N TRP A 348 -28.71 -16.85 35.22
CA TRP A 348 -29.18 -15.51 35.63
C TRP A 348 -28.39 -14.32 35.08
N SER A 349 -27.10 -14.47 34.74
CA SER A 349 -26.23 -13.31 34.38
C SER A 349 -25.79 -13.23 32.90
N GLY A 350 -25.41 -14.34 32.26
CA GLY A 350 -25.37 -14.46 30.79
C GLY A 350 -24.21 -13.80 30.02
N GLU A 351 -23.06 -13.60 30.65
CA GLU A 351 -21.91 -12.85 30.10
C GLU A 351 -21.11 -13.61 29.03
N ALA A 352 -21.02 -14.94 29.12
CA ALA A 352 -20.09 -15.75 28.34
C ALA A 352 -20.17 -15.51 26.81
N ALA A 353 -21.39 -15.49 26.25
CA ALA A 353 -21.57 -15.29 24.82
C ALA A 353 -21.18 -13.86 24.35
N ASP A 354 -21.33 -12.84 25.20
CA ASP A 354 -20.88 -11.48 24.89
C ASP A 354 -19.36 -11.37 24.96
N MET A 355 -18.72 -12.04 25.93
CA MET A 355 -17.26 -12.05 26.06
C MET A 355 -16.60 -12.69 24.85
N LEU A 356 -17.11 -13.84 24.41
CA LEU A 356 -16.67 -14.50 23.19
C LEU A 356 -16.87 -13.60 21.97
N MET A 357 -18.05 -12.97 21.83
CA MET A 357 -18.32 -12.03 20.74
C MET A 357 -17.35 -10.84 20.74
N GLY A 358 -17.08 -10.24 21.90
CA GLY A 358 -16.15 -9.13 22.06
C GLY A 358 -14.74 -9.48 21.59
N ARG A 359 -14.26 -10.68 21.93
CA ARG A 359 -12.94 -11.13 21.47
C ARG A 359 -12.92 -11.42 19.96
N LEU A 360 -13.98 -12.02 19.39
CA LEU A 360 -14.09 -12.22 17.92
C LEU A 360 -14.03 -10.87 17.17
N ASN A 361 -14.65 -9.83 17.72
CA ASN A 361 -14.56 -8.46 17.18
C ASN A 361 -13.14 -7.88 17.24
N VAL A 362 -12.41 -8.08 18.36
CA VAL A 362 -11.00 -7.66 18.51
C VAL A 362 -10.10 -8.35 17.48
N LEU A 363 -10.41 -9.59 17.12
CA LEU A 363 -9.71 -10.36 16.09
C LEU A 363 -10.07 -9.92 14.65
N ARG A 364 -10.87 -8.86 14.47
CA ARG A 364 -11.29 -8.30 13.17
C ARG A 364 -12.08 -9.29 12.31
N MET A 365 -12.86 -10.17 12.93
CA MET A 365 -13.74 -11.12 12.24
C MET A 365 -15.07 -10.47 11.85
N LYS A 366 -15.76 -11.02 10.85
CA LYS A 366 -17.07 -10.55 10.39
C LYS A 366 -18.17 -11.16 11.26
N THR A 367 -18.39 -10.59 12.43
CA THR A 367 -19.27 -11.13 13.48
C THR A 367 -20.77 -11.04 13.14
N LEU A 368 -21.56 -12.03 13.57
CA LEU A 368 -23.02 -12.05 13.48
C LEU A 368 -23.63 -11.62 14.83
N GLU A 369 -24.00 -10.36 14.92
CA GLU A 369 -24.57 -9.77 16.13
C GLU A 369 -26.12 -9.75 16.14
N PRO A 370 -26.75 -9.71 17.33
CA PRO A 370 -26.14 -9.97 18.66
C PRO A 370 -25.82 -11.48 18.84
N PRO A 371 -24.98 -11.87 19.84
CA PRO A 371 -24.78 -13.29 20.16
C PRO A 371 -26.09 -13.97 20.57
N LEU A 372 -26.21 -15.28 20.32
CA LEU A 372 -27.39 -16.06 20.69
C LEU A 372 -27.31 -16.49 22.17
N LYS A 373 -28.37 -16.22 22.93
CA LYS A 373 -28.44 -16.63 24.34
C LYS A 373 -29.75 -17.34 24.63
N ALA A 374 -29.70 -18.34 25.50
CA ALA A 374 -30.90 -19.02 26.03
C ALA A 374 -30.83 -19.12 27.56
N ILE A 375 -31.98 -18.99 28.23
CA ILE A 375 -32.07 -19.07 29.69
C ILE A 375 -32.37 -20.52 30.11
N PHE A 376 -31.49 -21.10 30.93
CA PHE A 376 -31.54 -22.49 31.37
C PHE A 376 -31.71 -23.46 30.18
N LYS A 377 -32.71 -24.33 30.25
CA LYS A 377 -33.03 -25.28 29.18
C LYS A 377 -33.72 -24.52 28.04
N PRO A 378 -33.20 -24.57 26.80
CA PRO A 378 -33.82 -23.90 25.67
C PRO A 378 -35.27 -24.37 25.47
N SER A 379 -36.18 -23.41 25.43
CA SER A 379 -37.57 -23.61 24.98
C SER A 379 -37.63 -23.89 23.47
N ASP A 380 -38.79 -24.36 22.98
CA ASP A 380 -38.99 -24.53 21.53
C ASP A 380 -38.77 -23.21 20.75
N ASP A 381 -39.12 -22.07 21.35
CA ASP A 381 -38.89 -20.74 20.75
C ASP A 381 -37.39 -20.40 20.70
N GLU A 382 -36.62 -20.70 21.74
CA GLU A 382 -35.17 -20.49 21.75
C GLU A 382 -34.44 -21.47 20.83
N LEU A 383 -34.91 -22.72 20.71
CA LEU A 383 -34.41 -23.68 19.73
C LEU A 383 -34.71 -23.23 18.28
N ASN A 384 -35.88 -22.62 18.05
CA ASN A 384 -36.20 -21.98 16.77
C ASN A 384 -35.35 -20.73 16.53
N ALA A 385 -35.05 -19.95 17.56
CA ALA A 385 -34.13 -18.81 17.47
C ALA A 385 -32.70 -19.28 17.12
N ALA A 386 -32.24 -20.38 17.71
CA ALA A 386 -30.96 -21.01 17.40
C ALA A 386 -30.89 -21.49 15.94
N TYR A 387 -31.95 -22.14 15.47
CA TYR A 387 -32.09 -22.53 14.07
C TYR A 387 -32.01 -21.31 13.13
N ASN A 388 -32.76 -20.25 13.42
CA ASN A 388 -32.74 -19.02 12.63
C ASN A 388 -31.40 -18.27 12.71
N TYR A 389 -30.69 -18.36 13.84
CA TYR A 389 -29.34 -17.83 14.00
C TYR A 389 -28.38 -18.53 13.03
N GLY A 390 -28.45 -19.87 12.94
CA GLY A 390 -27.71 -20.64 11.93
C GLY A 390 -28.02 -20.23 10.50
N ARG A 391 -29.30 -20.00 10.16
CA ARG A 391 -29.70 -19.52 8.82
C ARG A 391 -29.13 -18.14 8.50
N ARG A 392 -29.15 -17.21 9.47
CA ARG A 392 -28.55 -15.87 9.32
C ARG A 392 -27.04 -15.96 9.15
N PHE A 393 -26.39 -16.84 9.92
CA PHE A 393 -24.96 -17.12 9.81
C PHE A 393 -24.61 -17.63 8.42
N ALA A 394 -25.36 -18.62 7.90
CA ALA A 394 -25.15 -19.14 6.55
C ALA A 394 -25.33 -18.08 5.46
N ARG A 395 -26.33 -17.19 5.56
CA ARG A 395 -26.50 -16.09 4.59
C ARG A 395 -25.31 -15.13 4.60
N LYS A 396 -24.86 -14.75 5.80
CA LYS A 396 -23.67 -13.90 5.95
C LYS A 396 -22.43 -14.61 5.42
N LEU A 397 -22.29 -15.91 5.68
CA LEU A 397 -21.22 -16.73 5.13
C LEU A 397 -21.26 -16.73 3.61
N ILE A 398 -22.41 -16.97 2.98
CA ILE A 398 -22.55 -16.96 1.50
C ILE A 398 -22.25 -15.58 0.91
N GLU A 399 -22.70 -14.50 1.55
CA GLU A 399 -22.45 -13.12 1.10
C GLU A 399 -20.96 -12.78 1.11
N GLU A 400 -20.25 -13.25 2.14
CA GLU A 400 -18.84 -12.93 2.38
C GLU A 400 -17.88 -13.96 1.76
N TRP A 401 -18.34 -15.19 1.53
CA TRP A 401 -17.56 -16.28 0.97
C TRP A 401 -17.55 -16.20 -0.56
N LYS A 402 -16.39 -15.84 -1.10
CA LYS A 402 -16.10 -15.91 -2.54
C LYS A 402 -15.16 -17.09 -2.74
N PRO A 403 -15.41 -18.01 -3.69
CA PRO A 403 -14.42 -19.00 -4.07
C PRO A 403 -13.17 -18.23 -4.52
N VAL A 404 -12.08 -18.40 -3.77
CA VAL A 404 -10.86 -17.62 -3.97
C VAL A 404 -10.30 -17.95 -5.35
N GLY A 405 -10.46 -17.02 -6.29
CA GLY A 405 -9.59 -16.91 -7.44
C GLY A 405 -8.25 -16.40 -6.94
N LYS A 406 -7.22 -17.23 -7.03
CA LYS A 406 -5.83 -16.83 -6.78
C LYS A 406 -5.51 -15.50 -7.48
N SER A 407 -5.14 -14.47 -6.73
CA SER A 407 -3.83 -13.87 -6.99
C SER A 407 -2.83 -14.85 -6.40
N ASP A 408 -1.91 -15.37 -7.22
CA ASP A 408 -0.68 -15.90 -6.63
C ASP A 408 -0.06 -14.74 -5.84
N ASP A 409 0.46 -15.05 -4.64
CA ASP A 409 1.16 -14.15 -3.72
C ASP A 409 0.26 -13.61 -2.59
N GLY A 410 0.43 -14.18 -1.39
CA GLY A 410 -0.45 -14.06 -0.22
C GLY A 410 -0.43 -12.71 0.48
N ALA A 411 -0.62 -11.62 -0.27
CA ALA A 411 -0.74 -10.29 0.28
C ALA A 411 -2.06 -9.66 -0.14
N THR A 412 -2.78 -9.14 0.86
CA THR A 412 -3.98 -8.35 0.63
C THR A 412 -3.62 -7.15 -0.24
N LEU A 413 -4.39 -6.94 -1.30
CA LEU A 413 -4.25 -5.73 -2.10
C LEU A 413 -5.05 -4.61 -1.42
N TRP A 414 -4.46 -3.44 -1.29
CA TRP A 414 -5.08 -2.25 -0.75
C TRP A 414 -5.16 -1.20 -1.83
N LYS A 415 -6.37 -0.85 -2.24
CA LYS A 415 -6.60 0.26 -3.15
C LYS A 415 -6.77 1.54 -2.36
N CYS A 416 -5.94 2.53 -2.67
CA CYS A 416 -6.14 3.88 -2.17
C CYS A 416 -7.44 4.44 -2.76
N THR A 417 -8.40 4.80 -1.92
CA THR A 417 -9.69 5.40 -2.32
C THR A 417 -9.54 6.81 -2.88
N VAL A 418 -8.37 7.44 -2.69
CA VAL A 418 -8.05 8.78 -3.15
C VAL A 418 -7.44 8.77 -4.56
N CYS A 419 -6.35 8.02 -4.77
CA CYS A 419 -5.64 8.03 -6.04
C CYS A 419 -5.90 6.80 -6.92
N GLY A 420 -6.52 5.75 -6.37
CA GLY A 420 -6.80 4.50 -7.06
C GLY A 420 -5.63 3.51 -7.11
N GLU A 421 -4.43 3.92 -6.67
CA GLU A 421 -3.25 3.06 -6.66
C GLU A 421 -3.45 1.86 -5.75
N VAL A 422 -3.00 0.69 -6.22
CA VAL A 422 -3.12 -0.58 -5.51
C VAL A 422 -1.76 -0.95 -4.93
N PHE A 423 -1.73 -1.25 -3.64
CA PHE A 423 -0.55 -1.64 -2.91
C PHE A 423 -0.73 -3.04 -2.38
N GLU A 424 0.36 -3.79 -2.33
CA GLU A 424 0.37 -5.13 -1.79
C GLU A 424 0.86 -5.10 -0.34
N GLY A 425 0.13 -5.73 0.59
CA GLY A 425 0.56 -5.85 1.99
C GLY A 425 -0.55 -6.32 2.93
N ALA A 426 -0.23 -6.87 4.10
CA ALA A 426 -1.26 -7.31 5.06
C ALA A 426 -2.06 -6.16 5.69
N LEU A 427 -1.54 -4.94 5.66
CA LEU A 427 -2.19 -3.74 6.17
C LEU A 427 -2.13 -2.64 5.10
N PRO A 428 -3.10 -1.71 5.08
CA PRO A 428 -3.04 -0.57 4.19
C PRO A 428 -1.79 0.27 4.50
N PRO A 429 -1.14 0.87 3.48
CA PRO A 429 -0.02 1.77 3.70
C PRO A 429 -0.34 2.86 4.73
N MET A 430 0.60 3.15 5.65
CA MET A 430 0.49 4.24 6.63
C MET A 430 0.37 5.63 6.00
N SER A 431 0.78 5.75 4.76
CA SER A 431 0.38 6.82 3.87
C SER A 431 0.54 6.31 2.45
N CYS A 432 -0.29 6.77 1.54
CA CYS A 432 -0.18 6.45 0.13
C CYS A 432 1.12 7.07 -0.42
N PRO A 433 2.10 6.28 -0.88
CA PRO A 433 3.33 6.79 -1.52
C PRO A 433 3.02 7.69 -2.72
N VAL A 434 1.84 7.48 -3.32
CA VAL A 434 1.38 8.19 -4.51
C VAL A 434 0.67 9.51 -4.18
N CYS A 435 -0.18 9.54 -3.15
CA CYS A 435 -0.98 10.74 -2.85
C CYS A 435 -0.86 11.32 -1.45
N GLY A 436 -0.12 10.67 -0.57
CA GLY A 436 0.05 11.06 0.83
C GLY A 436 -1.22 10.90 1.67
N ALA A 437 -2.27 10.27 1.14
CA ALA A 437 -3.47 9.99 1.93
C ALA A 437 -3.13 8.97 3.03
N GLY A 438 -3.65 9.15 4.25
CA GLY A 438 -3.35 8.25 5.36
C GLY A 438 -3.96 6.86 5.18
N PRO A 439 -3.73 5.93 6.12
CA PRO A 439 -4.24 4.56 6.04
C PRO A 439 -5.77 4.50 6.01
N GLU A 440 -6.44 5.53 6.53
CA GLU A 440 -7.88 5.73 6.49
C GLU A 440 -8.44 5.94 5.08
N ALA A 441 -7.58 6.11 4.07
CA ALA A 441 -7.95 6.29 2.67
C ALA A 441 -7.67 5.04 1.83
N PHE A 442 -7.64 3.86 2.45
CA PHE A 442 -7.47 2.58 1.77
C PHE A 442 -8.66 1.67 1.99
N VAL A 443 -8.93 0.84 0.99
CA VAL A 443 -9.89 -0.26 1.06
C VAL A 443 -9.22 -1.51 0.52
N GLU A 444 -9.56 -2.65 1.10
CA GLU A 444 -9.16 -3.93 0.53
C GLU A 444 -9.69 -4.03 -0.90
N PHE A 445 -8.80 -4.48 -1.78
CA PHE A 445 -9.02 -4.62 -3.20
C PHE A 445 -8.83 -6.07 -3.56
N THR A 446 -9.72 -6.58 -4.40
CA THR A 446 -9.55 -7.89 -5.02
C THR A 446 -9.37 -7.62 -6.49
N GLU A 447 -8.34 -8.20 -7.11
CA GLU A 447 -8.24 -8.13 -8.57
C GLU A 447 -9.51 -8.72 -9.18
N GLU A 448 -10.02 -8.04 -10.20
CA GLU A 448 -11.19 -8.49 -10.92
C GLU A 448 -10.85 -9.79 -11.68
N VAL A 449 -11.56 -10.87 -11.39
CA VAL A 449 -11.36 -12.16 -12.07
C VAL A 449 -11.92 -12.04 -13.49
N ILE A 450 -11.01 -11.91 -14.46
CA ILE A 450 -11.38 -11.84 -15.88
C ILE A 450 -11.68 -13.27 -16.36
N THR A 451 -12.96 -13.57 -16.56
CA THR A 451 -13.41 -14.88 -17.08
C THR A 451 -13.48 -14.93 -18.61
N PHE A 452 -13.53 -13.77 -19.26
CA PHE A 452 -13.61 -13.66 -20.72
C PHE A 452 -12.23 -13.83 -21.38
N SER A 453 -12.17 -14.65 -22.44
CA SER A 453 -10.98 -14.77 -23.28
C SER A 453 -11.32 -14.90 -24.76
N SER A 454 -10.45 -14.35 -25.60
CA SER A 454 -10.52 -14.36 -27.06
C SER A 454 -9.15 -14.70 -27.66
N LYS A 455 -9.18 -15.21 -28.90
CA LYS A 455 -7.99 -15.51 -29.70
C LYS A 455 -8.11 -14.91 -31.11
N GLN A 456 -8.98 -13.94 -31.30
CA GLN A 456 -9.13 -13.28 -32.59
C GLN A 456 -7.87 -12.46 -32.90
N GLU A 457 -7.34 -12.62 -34.10
CA GLU A 457 -6.19 -11.85 -34.59
C GLU A 457 -6.68 -10.54 -35.21
N PHE A 458 -6.20 -9.43 -34.66
CA PHE A 458 -6.39 -8.08 -35.17
C PHE A 458 -5.31 -7.17 -34.61
N LYS A 459 -5.08 -6.04 -35.27
CA LYS A 459 -4.12 -5.01 -34.87
C LYS A 459 -4.81 -3.85 -34.18
N THR A 460 -4.49 -3.65 -32.91
CA THR A 460 -4.88 -2.47 -32.14
C THR A 460 -3.71 -1.50 -32.09
N VAL A 461 -3.98 -0.24 -32.48
CA VAL A 461 -3.04 0.85 -32.32
C VAL A 461 -3.55 1.82 -31.26
N ILE A 462 -2.67 2.26 -30.36
CA ILE A 462 -2.97 3.20 -29.28
C ILE A 462 -2.08 4.43 -29.46
N ILE A 463 -2.68 5.62 -29.49
CA ILE A 463 -1.96 6.90 -29.61
C ILE A 463 -1.87 7.55 -28.22
N GLY A 464 -0.66 7.67 -27.69
CA GLY A 464 -0.35 8.18 -26.35
C GLY A 464 0.04 7.05 -25.38
N SER A 465 0.78 7.40 -24.33
CA SER A 465 1.33 6.46 -23.33
C SER A 465 0.88 6.74 -21.89
N GLY A 466 -0.21 7.50 -21.70
CA GLY A 466 -0.75 7.79 -20.37
C GLY A 466 -1.41 6.57 -19.68
N PRO A 467 -1.93 6.73 -18.45
CA PRO A 467 -2.56 5.65 -17.69
C PRO A 467 -3.67 4.91 -18.44
N GLY A 468 -4.51 5.64 -19.19
CA GLY A 468 -5.58 5.04 -19.99
C GLY A 468 -5.06 4.21 -21.16
N ALA A 469 -3.96 4.62 -21.80
CA ALA A 469 -3.34 3.85 -22.89
C ALA A 469 -2.80 2.51 -22.38
N ILE A 470 -2.02 2.57 -21.29
CA ILE A 470 -1.39 1.38 -20.71
C ILE A 470 -2.44 0.42 -20.19
N ASN A 471 -3.45 0.91 -19.46
CA ASN A 471 -4.50 0.05 -18.93
C ASN A 471 -5.42 -0.52 -20.02
N ALA A 472 -5.60 0.18 -21.14
CA ALA A 472 -6.26 -0.41 -22.31
C ALA A 472 -5.45 -1.56 -22.92
N ALA A 473 -4.13 -1.39 -23.06
CA ALA A 473 -3.25 -2.44 -23.56
C ALA A 473 -3.25 -3.67 -22.63
N VAL A 474 -3.13 -3.45 -21.32
CA VAL A 474 -3.17 -4.51 -20.29
C VAL A 474 -4.52 -5.24 -20.32
N ALA A 475 -5.63 -4.51 -20.28
CA ALA A 475 -6.96 -5.12 -20.28
C ALA A 475 -7.25 -5.90 -21.57
N LEU A 476 -6.79 -5.40 -22.71
CA LEU A 476 -6.85 -6.10 -23.98
C LEU A 476 -5.99 -7.38 -23.97
N ARG A 477 -4.74 -7.30 -23.49
CA ARG A 477 -3.85 -8.47 -23.46
C ARG A 477 -4.35 -9.56 -22.52
N LYS A 478 -4.87 -9.21 -21.34
CA LYS A 478 -5.47 -10.17 -20.40
C LYS A 478 -6.65 -10.94 -21.02
N ARG A 479 -7.40 -10.31 -21.94
CA ARG A 479 -8.57 -10.91 -22.60
C ARG A 479 -8.28 -11.49 -23.97
N ASN A 480 -7.21 -11.07 -24.65
CA ASN A 480 -6.86 -11.56 -25.98
C ASN A 480 -5.35 -11.82 -26.12
N SER A 481 -5.02 -13.11 -26.19
CA SER A 481 -3.63 -13.59 -26.31
C SER A 481 -3.01 -13.39 -27.69
N LYS A 482 -3.82 -13.10 -28.72
CA LYS A 482 -3.41 -13.05 -30.13
C LYS A 482 -3.49 -11.67 -30.78
N ALA A 483 -4.16 -10.69 -30.17
CA ALA A 483 -4.19 -9.32 -30.66
C ALA A 483 -2.77 -8.74 -30.73
N VAL A 484 -2.47 -8.00 -31.80
CA VAL A 484 -1.25 -7.18 -31.92
C VAL A 484 -1.55 -5.82 -31.28
N ILE A 485 -0.68 -5.36 -30.37
CA ILE A 485 -0.88 -4.11 -29.62
C ILE A 485 0.34 -3.23 -29.85
N ASP A 486 0.16 -2.14 -30.59
CA ASP A 486 1.18 -1.11 -30.79
C ASP A 486 0.76 0.18 -30.07
N ILE A 487 1.65 0.73 -29.26
CA ILE A 487 1.47 2.02 -28.58
C ILE A 487 2.47 3.02 -29.18
N TYR A 488 1.99 4.15 -29.68
CA TYR A 488 2.82 5.24 -30.22
C TYR A 488 2.75 6.44 -29.29
N SER A 489 3.89 6.96 -28.86
CA SER A 489 3.95 8.14 -28.00
C SER A 489 4.96 9.15 -28.51
N ALA A 490 4.59 10.44 -28.43
CA ALA A 490 5.51 11.55 -28.67
C ALA A 490 6.52 11.71 -27.51
N ASP A 491 6.25 11.11 -26.34
CA ASP A 491 7.21 11.09 -25.24
C ASP A 491 8.34 10.09 -25.56
N LYS A 492 9.59 10.51 -25.35
CA LYS A 492 10.78 9.65 -25.48
C LYS A 492 10.95 8.67 -24.31
N ASP A 493 10.29 8.97 -23.19
CA ASP A 493 10.44 8.29 -21.92
C ASP A 493 9.38 7.18 -21.79
N LEU A 494 9.68 6.13 -21.02
CA LEU A 494 8.72 5.07 -20.71
C LEU A 494 7.50 5.63 -19.96
N PRO A 495 6.32 4.98 -20.01
CA PRO A 495 5.14 5.42 -19.26
C PRO A 495 5.40 5.49 -17.75
N TYR A 496 5.08 6.62 -17.11
CA TYR A 496 5.32 6.87 -15.68
C TYR A 496 4.14 7.57 -14.98
N TYR A 497 4.11 7.47 -13.66
CA TYR A 497 3.12 8.09 -12.78
C TYR A 497 3.34 9.60 -12.66
N ARG A 498 2.73 10.35 -13.60
CA ARG A 498 2.89 11.82 -13.73
C ARG A 498 2.59 12.63 -12.46
N PRO A 499 1.61 12.28 -11.60
CA PRO A 499 1.33 13.08 -10.41
C PRO A 499 2.49 13.14 -9.39
N SER A 500 3.45 12.21 -9.45
CA SER A 500 4.69 12.29 -8.65
C SER A 500 5.53 13.52 -8.96
N LEU A 501 5.49 14.04 -10.21
CA LEU A 501 6.34 15.16 -10.62
C LEU A 501 6.10 16.41 -9.77
N THR A 502 4.85 16.71 -9.41
CA THR A 502 4.51 17.88 -8.62
C THR A 502 4.89 17.71 -7.15
N LYS A 503 4.63 16.51 -6.61
CA LYS A 503 4.76 16.19 -5.19
C LYS A 503 6.21 16.01 -4.77
N ARG A 504 7.04 15.45 -5.66
CA ARG A 504 8.45 15.17 -5.41
C ARG A 504 9.37 16.20 -6.06
N LEU A 505 8.86 17.37 -6.42
CA LEU A 505 9.67 18.45 -7.01
C LEU A 505 10.75 18.95 -6.06
N SER A 506 10.57 18.84 -4.74
CA SER A 506 11.62 19.17 -3.76
C SER A 506 12.67 18.06 -3.55
N GLU A 507 12.48 16.87 -4.13
CA GLU A 507 13.34 15.70 -3.93
C GLU A 507 14.25 15.47 -5.15
N GLU A 508 15.27 14.64 -4.99
CA GLU A 508 15.94 14.02 -6.14
C GLU A 508 15.05 12.88 -6.64
N LEU A 509 14.54 13.01 -7.86
CA LEU A 509 13.60 12.07 -8.46
C LEU A 509 14.23 11.46 -9.71
N LYS A 510 14.48 10.16 -9.66
CA LYS A 510 14.84 9.38 -10.85
C LYS A 510 13.58 8.90 -11.55
N LEU A 511 13.59 8.87 -12.88
CA LEU A 511 12.42 8.50 -13.67
C LEU A 511 12.01 7.04 -13.43
N GLU A 512 13.00 6.18 -13.20
CA GLU A 512 12.87 4.75 -12.95
C GLU A 512 12.00 4.46 -11.72
N GLU A 513 12.03 5.34 -10.71
CA GLU A 513 11.26 5.22 -9.47
C GLU A 513 9.75 5.45 -9.66
N ILE A 514 9.35 6.02 -10.79
CA ILE A 514 7.95 6.39 -11.05
C ILE A 514 7.41 5.74 -12.32
N LEU A 515 8.11 4.79 -12.93
CA LEU A 515 7.60 4.04 -14.08
C LEU A 515 6.31 3.29 -13.71
N LEU A 516 5.34 3.26 -14.63
CA LEU A 516 4.12 2.46 -14.44
C LEU A 516 4.42 0.96 -14.51
N PHE A 517 5.29 0.60 -15.45
CA PHE A 517 5.86 -0.73 -15.58
C PHE A 517 7.29 -0.59 -16.11
N PRO A 518 8.21 -1.47 -15.68
CA PRO A 518 9.53 -1.54 -16.26
C PRO A 518 9.45 -2.08 -17.71
N ASN A 519 10.50 -1.88 -18.51
CA ASN A 519 10.48 -2.21 -19.95
C ASN A 519 10.15 -3.70 -20.20
N GLU A 520 10.69 -4.59 -19.37
CA GLU A 520 10.53 -6.04 -19.41
C GLU A 520 9.05 -6.48 -19.36
N TYR A 521 8.21 -5.68 -18.70
CA TYR A 521 6.77 -5.95 -18.64
C TYR A 521 6.13 -5.92 -20.03
N TYR A 522 6.47 -4.92 -20.85
CA TYR A 522 5.88 -4.75 -22.17
C TYR A 522 6.33 -5.86 -23.12
N GLU A 523 7.61 -6.23 -23.05
CA GLU A 523 8.18 -7.36 -23.81
C GLU A 523 7.49 -8.68 -23.45
N LYS A 524 7.39 -9.00 -22.14
CA LYS A 524 6.72 -10.21 -21.63
C LYS A 524 5.26 -10.28 -22.08
N ASN A 525 4.57 -9.14 -22.11
CA ASN A 525 3.16 -9.04 -22.50
C ASN A 525 2.94 -8.82 -23.99
N LYS A 526 3.99 -8.83 -24.82
CA LYS A 526 3.91 -8.60 -26.27
C LYS A 526 3.14 -7.31 -26.60
N ILE A 527 3.50 -6.22 -25.92
CA ILE A 527 3.02 -4.87 -26.17
C ILE A 527 4.19 -4.11 -26.80
N ASN A 528 4.02 -3.64 -28.04
CA ASN A 528 5.08 -2.95 -28.75
C ASN A 528 5.00 -1.44 -28.45
N LEU A 529 6.03 -0.89 -27.83
CA LEU A 529 6.15 0.54 -27.55
C LEU A 529 6.99 1.22 -28.64
N HIS A 530 6.40 2.24 -29.27
CA HIS A 530 7.04 3.13 -30.24
C HIS A 530 7.13 4.53 -29.61
N LEU A 531 8.20 4.77 -28.85
CA LEU A 531 8.47 6.04 -28.19
C LEU A 531 9.07 7.07 -29.18
N ASP A 532 9.07 8.34 -28.80
CA ASP A 532 9.55 9.46 -29.64
C ASP A 532 8.93 9.46 -31.06
N THR A 533 7.69 8.99 -31.16
CA THR A 533 6.93 8.83 -32.41
C THR A 533 5.58 9.52 -32.30
N GLU A 534 5.54 10.79 -32.70
CA GLU A 534 4.31 11.58 -32.72
C GLU A 534 3.41 11.18 -33.89
N ILE A 535 2.13 10.93 -33.61
CA ILE A 535 1.10 10.72 -34.63
C ILE A 535 0.46 12.06 -34.98
N THR A 536 0.50 12.42 -36.26
CA THR A 536 0.06 13.75 -36.76
C THR A 536 -1.27 13.71 -37.50
N LYS A 537 -1.67 12.53 -38.00
CA LYS A 537 -2.91 12.38 -38.78
C LYS A 537 -3.55 11.00 -38.60
N ILE A 538 -4.88 10.98 -38.56
CA ILE A 538 -5.72 9.78 -38.61
C ILE A 538 -6.55 9.84 -39.90
N SER A 539 -6.56 8.74 -40.67
CA SER A 539 -7.45 8.54 -41.83
C SER A 539 -8.40 7.37 -41.54
N PRO A 540 -9.62 7.64 -41.03
CA PRO A 540 -10.59 6.60 -40.69
C PRO A 540 -11.02 5.75 -41.89
N ALA A 541 -11.21 6.39 -43.05
CA ALA A 541 -11.64 5.71 -44.29
C ALA A 541 -10.64 4.64 -44.75
N GLU A 542 -9.34 4.87 -44.52
CA GLU A 542 -8.27 3.94 -44.89
C GLU A 542 -7.84 3.03 -43.71
N LYS A 543 -8.41 3.23 -42.52
CA LYS A 543 -7.94 2.67 -41.24
C LYS A 543 -6.43 2.79 -41.05
N THR A 544 -5.90 3.99 -41.26
CA THR A 544 -4.47 4.28 -41.14
C THR A 544 -4.18 5.52 -40.32
N ILE A 545 -3.04 5.55 -39.65
CA ILE A 545 -2.46 6.74 -39.02
C ILE A 545 -1.11 7.08 -39.66
N TYR A 546 -0.68 8.33 -39.49
CA TYR A 546 0.59 8.85 -40.01
C TYR A 546 1.40 9.46 -38.87
N ASP A 547 2.67 9.11 -38.79
CA ASP A 547 3.61 9.73 -37.86
C ASP A 547 4.15 11.08 -38.39
N ALA A 548 4.98 11.76 -37.61
CA ALA A 548 5.63 13.02 -38.00
C ALA A 548 6.55 12.89 -39.24
N ASN A 549 6.99 11.68 -39.58
CA ASN A 549 7.80 11.37 -40.74
C ASN A 549 6.96 10.94 -41.96
N ASN A 550 5.63 11.04 -41.89
CA ASN A 550 4.66 10.57 -42.87
C ASN A 550 4.69 9.05 -43.13
N ASN A 551 5.23 8.24 -42.21
CA ASN A 551 5.12 6.80 -42.30
C ASN A 551 3.67 6.38 -42.08
N LYS A 552 3.19 5.45 -42.91
CA LYS A 552 1.81 4.97 -42.89
C LYS A 552 1.68 3.70 -42.06
N ILE A 553 0.84 3.74 -41.02
CA ILE A 553 0.61 2.63 -40.10
C ILE A 553 -0.87 2.21 -40.18
N LYS A 554 -1.15 0.94 -40.48
CA LYS A 554 -2.52 0.37 -40.52
C LYS A 554 -2.99 -0.06 -39.13
N TYR A 555 -4.28 0.00 -38.89
CA TYR A 555 -4.93 -0.54 -37.69
C TYR A 555 -6.25 -1.25 -38.04
N ASP A 556 -6.68 -2.19 -37.20
CA ASP A 556 -8.05 -2.72 -37.20
C ASP A 556 -8.92 -2.00 -36.17
N LYS A 557 -8.31 -1.66 -35.02
CA LYS A 557 -8.89 -0.92 -33.90
C LYS A 557 -7.94 0.21 -33.49
N LEU A 558 -8.47 1.38 -33.15
CA LEU A 558 -7.69 2.55 -32.75
C LEU A 558 -8.15 3.07 -31.38
N ILE A 559 -7.21 3.38 -30.50
CA ILE A 559 -7.48 4.08 -29.23
C ILE A 559 -6.72 5.41 -29.24
N ILE A 560 -7.45 6.52 -29.05
CA ILE A 560 -6.88 7.85 -28.86
C ILE A 560 -6.76 8.10 -27.36
N ALA A 561 -5.54 8.13 -26.85
CA ALA A 561 -5.19 8.34 -25.45
C ALA A 561 -4.18 9.51 -25.31
N THR A 562 -4.39 10.56 -26.11
CA THR A 562 -3.50 11.72 -26.28
C THR A 562 -3.48 12.64 -25.05
N GLY A 563 -4.35 12.41 -24.08
CA GLY A 563 -4.41 13.15 -22.83
C GLY A 563 -4.75 14.64 -23.00
N ALA A 564 -4.07 15.48 -22.22
CA ALA A 564 -4.32 16.92 -22.16
C ALA A 564 -3.02 17.69 -21.87
N HIS A 565 -2.96 18.94 -22.31
CA HIS A 565 -1.87 19.88 -22.06
C HIS A 565 -2.25 20.94 -21.03
N CYS A 566 -1.25 21.51 -20.34
CA CYS A 566 -1.46 22.66 -19.46
C CYS A 566 -1.83 23.89 -20.30
N PHE A 567 -2.85 24.62 -19.87
CA PHE A 567 -3.26 25.85 -20.55
C PHE A 567 -2.31 26.98 -20.18
N VAL A 568 -1.59 27.49 -21.19
CA VAL A 568 -0.83 28.73 -21.11
C VAL A 568 -1.63 29.81 -21.86
N PRO A 569 -2.07 30.88 -21.18
CA PRO A 569 -2.78 31.97 -21.84
C PRO A 569 -1.93 32.59 -22.97
N PRO A 570 -2.54 32.97 -24.10
CA PRO A 570 -1.82 33.65 -25.18
C PRO A 570 -1.56 35.11 -24.78
N LEU A 571 -0.46 35.36 -24.07
CA LEU A 571 -0.02 36.68 -23.63
C LEU A 571 1.41 36.98 -24.11
N PRO A 572 1.81 38.27 -24.23
CA PRO A 572 3.17 38.63 -24.60
C PRO A 572 4.20 38.03 -23.62
N GLY A 573 5.29 37.48 -24.17
CA GLY A 573 6.38 36.85 -23.41
C GLY A 573 6.10 35.44 -22.88
N ALA A 574 4.94 34.83 -23.20
CA ALA A 574 4.61 33.46 -22.80
C ALA A 574 5.51 32.38 -23.44
N ASP A 575 6.28 32.73 -24.46
CA ASP A 575 7.21 31.89 -25.20
C ASP A 575 8.67 31.99 -24.71
N LEU A 576 8.94 32.82 -23.69
CA LEU A 576 10.26 32.92 -23.08
C LEU A 576 10.71 31.58 -22.46
N PRO A 577 12.01 31.23 -22.49
CA PRO A 577 12.50 29.92 -22.05
C PRO A 577 12.22 29.59 -20.58
N GLU A 578 12.17 30.59 -19.70
CA GLU A 578 11.88 30.42 -18.27
C GLU A 578 10.37 30.42 -17.95
N VAL A 579 9.51 30.41 -18.97
CA VAL A 579 8.08 30.14 -18.86
C VAL A 579 7.85 28.65 -19.02
N ILE A 580 7.56 27.96 -17.91
CA ILE A 580 7.48 26.50 -17.87
C ILE A 580 6.10 26.06 -17.38
N THR A 581 5.65 24.89 -17.80
CA THR A 581 4.51 24.17 -17.22
C THR A 581 5.01 22.89 -16.59
N LEU A 582 4.41 22.35 -15.53
CA LEU A 582 4.79 21.04 -15.01
C LEU A 582 3.83 19.95 -15.48
N ARG A 583 4.13 19.28 -16.61
CA ARG A 583 3.29 18.19 -17.16
C ARG A 583 4.06 16.92 -17.51
N ASN A 584 5.33 17.04 -17.89
CA ASN A 584 6.20 15.91 -18.22
C ASN A 584 7.55 15.99 -17.49
N PHE A 585 8.33 14.91 -17.56
CA PHE A 585 9.61 14.79 -16.85
C PHE A 585 10.63 15.81 -17.36
N ARG A 586 10.61 16.13 -18.66
CA ARG A 586 11.43 17.22 -19.23
C ARG A 586 11.17 18.54 -18.52
N ASN A 587 9.91 18.90 -18.31
CA ASN A 587 9.57 20.12 -17.57
C ASN A 587 10.02 20.09 -16.12
N PHE A 588 9.90 18.92 -15.46
CA PHE A 588 10.39 18.71 -14.11
C PHE A 588 11.90 19.02 -14.03
N THR A 589 12.70 18.44 -14.92
CA THR A 589 14.14 18.71 -15.02
C THR A 589 14.42 20.17 -15.36
N SER A 590 13.64 20.80 -16.25
CA SER A 590 13.81 22.22 -16.58
C SER A 590 13.60 23.13 -15.36
N ILE A 591 12.61 22.84 -14.51
CA ILE A 591 12.40 23.61 -13.26
C ILE A 591 13.57 23.40 -12.29
N LYS A 592 14.06 22.16 -12.13
CA LYS A 592 15.25 21.88 -11.31
C LYS A 592 16.47 22.65 -11.80
N ASN A 593 16.74 22.61 -13.10
CA ASN A 593 17.85 23.33 -13.72
C ASN A 593 17.73 24.85 -13.50
N LEU A 594 16.54 25.44 -13.54
CA LEU A 594 16.38 26.88 -13.24
C LEU A 594 16.82 27.20 -11.81
N ILE A 595 16.46 26.36 -10.85
CA ILE A 595 16.78 26.54 -9.43
C ILE A 595 18.28 26.36 -9.18
N GLU A 596 18.88 25.34 -9.81
CA GLU A 596 20.33 25.10 -9.78
C GLU A 596 21.12 26.26 -10.43
N ASN A 597 20.55 26.89 -11.47
CA ASN A 597 21.07 28.10 -12.10
C ASN A 597 20.62 29.40 -11.39
N ASP A 598 20.42 29.33 -10.08
CA ASP A 598 20.22 30.46 -9.17
C ASP A 598 18.89 31.24 -9.33
N ALA A 599 17.84 30.65 -9.91
CA ALA A 599 16.50 31.25 -9.83
C ALA A 599 16.01 31.28 -8.37
N LYS A 600 15.78 32.49 -7.82
CA LYS A 600 15.39 32.70 -6.42
C LYS A 600 13.94 33.15 -6.25
N LYS A 601 13.33 33.71 -7.30
CA LYS A 601 11.96 34.25 -7.28
C LYS A 601 11.15 33.65 -8.41
N ILE A 602 10.12 32.88 -8.09
CA ILE A 602 9.27 32.23 -9.09
C ILE A 602 7.82 32.62 -8.88
N VAL A 603 7.16 33.02 -9.97
CA VAL A 603 5.71 33.26 -9.99
C VAL A 603 5.00 32.00 -10.47
N VAL A 604 4.06 31.48 -9.69
CA VAL A 604 3.18 30.38 -10.10
C VAL A 604 1.82 30.95 -10.47
N VAL A 605 1.37 30.74 -11.71
CA VAL A 605 0.07 31.21 -12.20
C VAL A 605 -0.94 30.06 -12.10
N GLY A 606 -1.85 30.16 -11.13
CA GLY A 606 -2.92 29.22 -10.81
C GLY A 606 -2.87 28.73 -9.36
N GLY A 607 -3.88 29.07 -8.57
CA GLY A 607 -4.12 28.62 -7.19
C GLY A 607 -5.00 27.36 -7.10
N GLY A 608 -4.88 26.48 -8.10
CA GLY A 608 -5.46 25.13 -8.09
C GLY A 608 -4.56 24.11 -7.34
N LEU A 609 -5.01 22.86 -7.21
CA LEU A 609 -4.28 21.79 -6.48
C LEU A 609 -2.82 21.69 -6.92
N LEU A 610 -2.59 21.51 -8.23
CA LEU A 610 -1.24 21.36 -8.77
C LEU A 610 -0.38 22.61 -8.56
N GLY A 611 -0.94 23.81 -8.75
CA GLY A 611 -0.20 25.06 -8.60
C GLY A 611 0.22 25.30 -7.15
N LEU A 612 -0.64 24.96 -6.19
CA LEU A 612 -0.32 25.02 -4.77
C LEU A 612 0.71 23.95 -4.37
N GLU A 613 0.62 22.73 -4.87
CA GLU A 613 1.65 21.70 -4.65
C GLU A 613 3.02 22.13 -5.22
N VAL A 614 3.06 22.68 -6.45
CA VAL A 614 4.28 23.27 -7.02
C VAL A 614 4.84 24.37 -6.10
N ALA A 615 3.98 25.30 -5.66
CA ALA A 615 4.40 26.41 -4.82
C ALA A 615 5.00 25.93 -3.48
N ASN A 616 4.40 24.90 -2.86
CA ASN A 616 4.93 24.26 -1.66
C ASN A 616 6.32 23.65 -1.90
N SER A 617 6.48 22.88 -2.98
CA SER A 617 7.74 22.22 -3.32
C SER A 617 8.86 23.23 -3.61
N LEU A 618 8.57 24.30 -4.36
CA LEU A 618 9.53 25.38 -4.62
C LEU A 618 9.95 26.10 -3.34
N LYS A 619 8.98 26.38 -2.44
CA LYS A 619 9.28 26.97 -1.14
C LYS A 619 10.18 26.08 -0.30
N ASN A 620 9.99 24.76 -0.35
CA ASN A 620 10.85 23.81 0.37
C ASN A 620 12.29 23.76 -0.19
N LEU A 621 12.47 24.13 -1.46
CA LEU A 621 13.79 24.33 -2.09
C LEU A 621 14.39 25.72 -1.81
N GLY A 622 13.76 26.53 -0.95
CA GLY A 622 14.25 27.87 -0.57
C GLY A 622 13.96 28.97 -1.60
N VAL A 623 13.10 28.71 -2.59
CA VAL A 623 12.67 29.72 -3.57
C VAL A 623 11.61 30.62 -2.97
N LYS A 624 11.67 31.93 -3.23
CA LYS A 624 10.59 32.87 -2.90
C LYS A 624 9.49 32.73 -3.94
N VAL A 625 8.30 32.34 -3.50
CA VAL A 625 7.17 32.04 -4.39
C VAL A 625 6.04 33.05 -4.22
N THR A 626 5.55 33.58 -5.35
CA THR A 626 4.28 34.33 -5.42
C THR A 626 3.30 33.53 -6.26
N VAL A 627 2.09 33.29 -5.76
CA VAL A 627 1.04 32.58 -6.49
C VAL A 627 -0.04 33.55 -6.92
N LEU A 628 -0.39 33.53 -8.20
CA LEU A 628 -1.46 34.33 -8.79
C LEU A 628 -2.68 33.46 -9.08
N GLU A 629 -3.82 33.77 -8.48
CA GLU A 629 -5.10 33.13 -8.78
C GLU A 629 -6.10 34.15 -9.32
N MET A 630 -6.66 33.84 -10.50
CA MET A 630 -7.61 34.71 -11.19
C MET A 630 -8.96 34.76 -10.46
N ALA A 631 -9.39 33.65 -9.86
CA ALA A 631 -10.59 33.59 -9.05
C ALA A 631 -10.41 34.41 -7.75
N PRO A 632 -11.53 34.88 -7.14
CA PRO A 632 -11.47 35.60 -5.87
C PRO A 632 -10.97 34.74 -4.69
N ARG A 633 -10.85 33.42 -4.88
CA ARG A 633 -10.44 32.46 -3.86
C ARG A 633 -9.60 31.34 -4.48
N ILE A 634 -8.73 30.72 -3.69
CA ILE A 634 -7.98 29.52 -4.09
C ILE A 634 -8.87 28.28 -4.13
N LEU A 635 -8.44 27.26 -4.88
CA LEU A 635 -9.14 25.98 -5.04
C LEU A 635 -10.65 26.15 -5.31
N PRO A 636 -11.05 26.98 -6.29
CA PRO A 636 -12.45 27.38 -6.45
C PRO A 636 -13.42 26.22 -6.73
N ARG A 637 -12.90 25.06 -7.15
CA ARG A 637 -13.65 23.81 -7.37
C ARG A 637 -13.67 22.87 -6.15
N GLN A 638 -12.67 22.94 -5.28
CA GLN A 638 -12.50 22.02 -4.14
C GLN A 638 -12.83 22.65 -2.80
N MET A 639 -12.93 23.99 -2.72
CA MET A 639 -13.18 24.71 -1.48
C MET A 639 -14.32 25.73 -1.60
N ASP A 640 -15.08 25.83 -0.51
CA ASP A 640 -15.97 26.96 -0.26
C ASP A 640 -15.18 28.19 0.24
N ASN A 641 -15.89 29.30 0.47
CA ASN A 641 -15.24 30.55 0.87
C ASN A 641 -14.51 30.42 2.22
N ALA A 642 -15.16 29.82 3.23
CA ALA A 642 -14.62 29.73 4.57
C ALA A 642 -13.37 28.83 4.64
N GLY A 643 -13.41 27.67 4.00
CA GLY A 643 -12.26 26.78 3.90
C GLY A 643 -11.10 27.43 3.13
N SER A 644 -11.40 28.11 2.02
CA SER A 644 -10.39 28.79 1.20
C SER A 644 -9.69 29.92 1.96
N GLU A 645 -10.41 30.67 2.80
CA GLU A 645 -9.83 31.71 3.68
C GLU A 645 -8.89 31.12 4.74
N ILE A 646 -9.27 30.01 5.39
CA ILE A 646 -8.44 29.31 6.37
C ILE A 646 -7.15 28.82 5.70
N LEU A 647 -7.28 28.15 4.56
CA LEU A 647 -6.12 27.64 3.82
C LEU A 647 -5.21 28.77 3.34
N THR A 648 -5.76 29.89 2.87
CA THR A 648 -4.97 31.06 2.45
C THR A 648 -4.14 31.62 3.61
N LYS A 649 -4.67 31.65 4.84
CA LYS A 649 -3.90 32.04 6.03
C LYS A 649 -2.76 31.07 6.31
N ILE A 650 -3.00 29.76 6.20
CA ILE A 650 -1.97 28.72 6.37
C ILE A 650 -0.86 28.89 5.33
N ILE A 651 -1.21 29.09 4.06
CA ILE A 651 -0.24 29.27 2.97
C ILE A 651 0.58 30.54 3.18
N ASN A 652 -0.04 31.68 3.49
CA ASN A 652 0.69 32.92 3.75
C ASN A 652 1.64 32.78 4.95
N ALA A 653 1.21 32.10 6.03
CA ALA A 653 2.07 31.81 7.18
C ALA A 653 3.26 30.90 6.84
N SER A 654 3.17 30.08 5.79
CA SER A 654 4.26 29.24 5.30
C SER A 654 5.34 30.00 4.51
N GLY A 655 5.13 31.30 4.24
CA GLY A 655 6.09 32.18 3.55
C GLY A 655 5.85 32.37 2.06
N ILE A 656 4.71 31.90 1.53
CA ILE A 656 4.30 32.09 0.14
C ILE A 656 3.39 33.31 0.03
N GLU A 657 3.60 34.14 -0.99
CA GLU A 657 2.74 35.30 -1.24
C GLU A 657 1.56 34.90 -2.12
N MET A 658 0.40 34.67 -1.51
CA MET A 658 -0.84 34.41 -2.24
C MET A 658 -1.52 35.70 -2.68
N LYS A 659 -1.84 35.82 -3.98
CA LYS A 659 -2.67 36.89 -4.53
C LYS A 659 -3.85 36.30 -5.30
N THR A 660 -5.08 36.62 -4.89
CA THR A 660 -6.32 36.23 -5.56
C THR A 660 -6.94 37.40 -6.32
N ASP A 661 -7.93 37.14 -7.17
CA ASP A 661 -8.59 38.14 -8.01
C ASP A 661 -7.60 38.92 -8.90
N ILE A 662 -6.53 38.24 -9.34
CA ILE A 662 -5.41 38.80 -10.11
C ILE A 662 -4.97 37.84 -11.20
N TYR A 663 -4.59 38.37 -12.37
CA TYR A 663 -4.08 37.57 -13.48
C TYR A 663 -2.89 38.24 -14.18
N ALA A 664 -2.10 37.42 -14.85
CA ALA A 664 -0.98 37.86 -15.67
C ALA A 664 -1.50 38.43 -17.01
N GLU A 665 -1.02 39.62 -17.38
CA GLU A 665 -1.30 40.26 -18.67
C GLU A 665 -0.13 40.12 -19.65
N GLU A 666 1.10 40.06 -19.12
CA GLU A 666 2.34 39.93 -19.87
C GLU A 666 3.42 39.29 -18.98
N VAL A 667 4.26 38.43 -19.55
CA VAL A 667 5.52 38.01 -18.93
C VAL A 667 6.60 38.96 -19.44
N VAL A 668 7.08 39.84 -18.58
CA VAL A 668 7.99 40.92 -18.93
C VAL A 668 9.39 40.36 -19.13
N GLY A 669 9.94 40.51 -20.33
CA GLY A 669 11.30 40.06 -20.67
C GLY A 669 11.58 40.18 -22.17
N ASP A 670 12.86 40.31 -22.52
CA ASP A 670 13.29 40.31 -23.94
C ASP A 670 13.79 38.91 -24.34
N MET A 671 14.93 38.49 -23.77
CA MET A 671 15.51 37.14 -23.96
C MET A 671 15.34 36.24 -22.74
N LYS A 672 14.96 36.81 -21.60
CA LYS A 672 14.77 36.13 -20.32
C LYS A 672 13.70 36.82 -19.50
N VAL A 673 13.00 36.06 -18.67
CA VAL A 673 12.01 36.58 -17.73
C VAL A 673 12.66 37.59 -16.75
N ARG A 674 11.97 38.71 -16.52
CA ARG A 674 12.31 39.70 -15.47
C ARG A 674 11.15 39.96 -14.51
N GLY A 675 9.93 39.58 -14.87
CA GLY A 675 8.74 39.77 -14.05
C GLY A 675 7.45 39.39 -14.77
N VAL A 676 6.34 39.55 -14.07
CA VAL A 676 4.98 39.36 -14.60
C VAL A 676 4.19 40.64 -14.39
N ALA A 677 3.71 41.25 -15.47
CA ALA A 677 2.76 42.35 -15.40
C ALA A 677 1.37 41.80 -15.09
N THR A 678 0.67 42.46 -14.17
CA THR A 678 -0.64 42.03 -13.68
C THR A 678 -1.67 43.15 -13.77
N ASN A 679 -2.94 42.77 -13.88
CA ASN A 679 -4.06 43.70 -13.97
C ASN A 679 -4.25 44.63 -12.76
N LYS A 680 -3.63 44.33 -11.60
CA LYS A 680 -3.85 45.06 -10.34
C LYS A 680 -2.60 45.42 -9.54
N SER A 681 -1.50 44.69 -9.70
CA SER A 681 -0.30 44.84 -8.85
C SER A 681 0.93 45.35 -9.62
N GLY A 682 0.74 45.88 -10.84
CA GLY A 682 1.85 46.27 -11.70
C GLY A 682 2.73 45.07 -12.05
N VAL A 683 4.04 45.29 -12.15
CA VAL A 683 5.03 44.24 -12.46
C VAL A 683 5.54 43.59 -11.18
N ILE A 684 5.37 42.28 -11.06
CA ILE A 684 5.93 41.43 -10.00
C ILE A 684 7.28 40.88 -10.48
N PRO A 685 8.43 41.27 -9.90
CA PRO A 685 9.74 40.79 -10.36
C PRO A 685 9.95 39.31 -10.04
N CYS A 686 10.38 38.55 -11.04
CA CYS A 686 10.68 37.12 -10.91
C CYS A 686 11.70 36.65 -11.96
N ASP A 687 12.31 35.51 -11.69
CA ASP A 687 13.33 34.88 -12.53
C ASP A 687 12.70 33.84 -13.48
N ALA A 688 11.54 33.29 -13.12
CA ALA A 688 10.80 32.33 -13.92
C ALA A 688 9.29 32.36 -13.62
N VAL A 689 8.49 31.83 -14.54
CA VAL A 689 7.04 31.72 -14.42
C VAL A 689 6.62 30.28 -14.63
N ILE A 690 5.84 29.72 -13.70
CA ILE A 690 5.24 28.39 -13.85
C ILE A 690 3.74 28.51 -14.05
N PHE A 691 3.24 28.08 -15.22
CA PHE A 691 1.81 28.06 -15.51
C PHE A 691 1.16 26.75 -15.04
N SER A 692 0.14 26.90 -14.19
CA SER A 692 -0.74 25.85 -13.69
C SER A 692 -2.22 26.31 -13.75
N ALA A 693 -2.63 26.92 -14.86
CA ALA A 693 -3.96 27.50 -15.07
C ALA A 693 -5.03 26.49 -15.57
N GLY A 694 -4.87 25.20 -15.22
CA GLY A 694 -5.72 24.10 -15.66
C GLY A 694 -5.26 23.44 -16.97
N ILE A 695 -6.03 22.44 -17.43
CA ILE A 695 -5.70 21.64 -18.62
C ILE A 695 -6.70 21.84 -19.76
N ARG A 696 -6.28 21.47 -20.97
CA ARG A 696 -7.12 21.37 -22.18
C ARG A 696 -6.89 20.03 -22.86
N SER A 697 -7.98 19.34 -23.19
CA SER A 697 -7.96 18.04 -23.86
C SER A 697 -7.32 18.14 -25.26
N ASN A 698 -6.49 17.16 -25.61
CA ASN A 698 -5.83 17.10 -26.91
C ASN A 698 -6.78 16.52 -27.98
N ILE A 699 -7.64 17.38 -28.53
CA ILE A 699 -8.72 16.98 -29.45
C ILE A 699 -8.38 17.12 -30.95
N ASN A 700 -7.31 17.84 -31.31
CA ASN A 700 -7.03 18.23 -32.70
C ASN A 700 -6.94 17.04 -33.67
N LEU A 701 -6.29 15.94 -33.27
CA LEU A 701 -6.21 14.72 -34.08
C LEU A 701 -7.60 14.14 -34.39
N ALA A 702 -8.49 14.13 -33.40
CA ALA A 702 -9.84 13.62 -33.54
C ALA A 702 -10.71 14.57 -34.38
N THR A 703 -10.62 15.87 -34.15
CA THR A 703 -11.30 16.90 -34.95
C THR A 703 -10.95 16.78 -36.43
N ASN A 704 -9.66 16.70 -36.74
CA ASN A 704 -9.17 16.57 -38.12
C ASN A 704 -9.56 15.23 -38.78
N ALA A 705 -9.82 14.20 -37.96
CA ALA A 705 -10.30 12.90 -38.42
C ALA A 705 -11.83 12.86 -38.62
N GLY A 706 -12.56 13.94 -38.30
CA GLY A 706 -14.02 13.98 -38.37
C GLY A 706 -14.72 13.24 -37.22
N ILE A 707 -14.04 13.02 -36.09
CA ILE A 707 -14.63 12.47 -34.87
C ILE A 707 -15.35 13.59 -34.11
N GLU A 708 -16.48 13.24 -33.47
CA GLU A 708 -17.25 14.20 -32.67
C GLU A 708 -16.47 14.62 -31.42
N VAL A 709 -16.36 15.93 -31.22
CA VAL A 709 -15.64 16.55 -30.10
C VAL A 709 -16.49 17.67 -29.48
N ASN A 710 -16.32 17.86 -28.18
CA ASN A 710 -16.78 19.02 -27.44
C ASN A 710 -15.62 19.57 -26.60
N ARG A 711 -15.72 19.56 -25.26
CA ARG A 711 -14.59 19.81 -24.35
C ARG A 711 -13.52 18.71 -24.41
N GLY A 712 -13.89 17.53 -24.88
CA GLY A 712 -13.05 16.38 -25.18
C GLY A 712 -13.69 15.54 -26.30
N ILE A 713 -13.02 14.47 -26.73
CA ILE A 713 -13.54 13.50 -27.70
C ILE A 713 -14.76 12.80 -27.11
N VAL A 714 -15.92 12.90 -27.76
CA VAL A 714 -17.17 12.35 -27.21
C VAL A 714 -17.15 10.83 -27.29
N VAL A 715 -17.40 10.17 -26.15
CA VAL A 715 -17.44 8.71 -26.06
C VAL A 715 -18.69 8.19 -25.36
N ASN A 716 -19.12 6.98 -25.73
CA ASN A 716 -20.21 6.24 -25.06
C ASN A 716 -19.68 5.41 -23.87
N GLU A 717 -20.53 4.62 -23.21
CA GLU A 717 -20.17 3.81 -22.04
C GLU A 717 -19.16 2.68 -22.32
N LYS A 718 -18.87 2.43 -23.60
CA LYS A 718 -17.85 1.47 -24.05
C LYS A 718 -16.53 2.15 -24.42
N MET A 719 -16.43 3.46 -24.15
CA MET A 719 -15.34 4.34 -24.57
C MET A 719 -15.19 4.48 -26.09
N GLN A 720 -16.21 4.12 -26.85
CA GLN A 720 -16.23 4.21 -28.31
C GLN A 720 -16.61 5.63 -28.73
N THR A 721 -15.93 6.15 -29.74
CA THR A 721 -16.22 7.46 -30.34
C THR A 721 -17.41 7.37 -31.31
N SER A 722 -17.76 8.49 -31.97
CA SER A 722 -18.78 8.48 -33.03
C SER A 722 -18.36 7.70 -34.29
N LEU A 723 -17.09 7.32 -34.43
CA LEU A 723 -16.62 6.46 -35.52
C LEU A 723 -16.44 5.01 -35.06
N THR A 724 -16.80 4.07 -35.94
CA THR A 724 -16.64 2.63 -35.69
C THR A 724 -15.17 2.28 -35.57
N ASP A 725 -14.84 1.36 -34.67
CA ASP A 725 -13.48 0.87 -34.41
C ASP A 725 -12.50 1.90 -33.82
N ILE A 726 -12.96 3.11 -33.49
CA ILE A 726 -12.15 4.15 -32.87
C ILE A 726 -12.70 4.47 -31.46
N TYR A 727 -11.80 4.43 -30.49
CA TYR A 727 -12.06 4.63 -29.07
C TYR A 727 -11.25 5.82 -28.56
N ALA A 728 -11.65 6.41 -27.44
CA ALA A 728 -10.85 7.42 -26.75
C ALA A 728 -10.91 7.25 -25.24
N VAL A 729 -9.78 7.46 -24.55
CA VAL A 729 -9.66 7.25 -23.10
C VAL A 729 -8.77 8.31 -22.44
N GLY A 730 -8.99 8.55 -21.15
CA GLY A 730 -8.24 9.52 -20.36
C GLY A 730 -8.63 10.97 -20.66
N ASP A 731 -7.71 11.89 -20.34
CA ASP A 731 -7.99 13.33 -20.34
C ASP A 731 -8.34 13.91 -21.74
N CYS A 732 -8.17 13.16 -22.83
CA CYS A 732 -8.59 13.60 -24.16
C CYS A 732 -10.09 13.37 -24.44
N CYS A 733 -10.75 12.47 -23.71
CA CYS A 733 -12.14 12.12 -23.94
C CYS A 733 -13.12 12.83 -23.00
N SER A 734 -14.39 12.89 -23.41
CA SER A 734 -15.50 13.35 -22.60
C SER A 734 -16.62 12.31 -22.61
N PHE A 735 -17.03 11.90 -21.41
CA PHE A 735 -18.17 11.02 -21.18
C PHE A 735 -19.28 11.82 -20.50
N ASN A 736 -20.50 11.78 -21.02
CA ASN A 736 -21.64 12.59 -20.54
C ASN A 736 -21.31 14.09 -20.37
N ASN A 737 -20.57 14.67 -21.34
CA ASN A 737 -20.09 16.06 -21.33
C ASN A 737 -19.13 16.44 -20.18
N VAL A 738 -18.61 15.44 -19.45
CA VAL A 738 -17.62 15.64 -18.40
C VAL A 738 -16.25 15.20 -18.91
N VAL A 739 -15.23 16.04 -18.69
CA VAL A 739 -13.81 15.68 -18.77
C VAL A 739 -13.32 15.61 -17.33
N THR A 740 -12.89 14.43 -16.90
CA THR A 740 -12.54 14.19 -15.50
C THR A 740 -11.22 14.86 -15.12
N GLY A 741 -10.18 14.70 -15.94
CA GLY A 741 -8.85 15.26 -15.65
C GLY A 741 -8.15 14.58 -14.47
N LEU A 742 -8.47 13.31 -14.21
CA LEU A 742 -8.04 12.55 -13.05
C LEU A 742 -7.42 11.21 -13.48
N TRP A 743 -6.44 10.76 -12.71
CA TRP A 743 -5.66 9.55 -12.97
C TRP A 743 -6.54 8.29 -12.99
N GLU A 744 -7.32 8.07 -11.93
CA GLU A 744 -8.11 6.85 -11.75
C GLU A 744 -9.22 6.67 -12.81
N PRO A 745 -10.02 7.70 -13.17
CA PRO A 745 -10.93 7.59 -14.31
C PRO A 745 -10.22 7.22 -15.60
N ALA A 746 -9.02 7.73 -15.87
CA ALA A 746 -8.29 7.37 -17.08
C ALA A 746 -7.93 5.88 -17.10
N ILE A 747 -7.55 5.30 -15.95
CA ILE A 747 -7.31 3.86 -15.79
C ILE A 747 -8.57 3.07 -16.14
N GLU A 748 -9.70 3.40 -15.50
CA GLU A 748 -10.95 2.66 -15.68
C GLU A 748 -11.49 2.77 -17.11
N GLN A 749 -11.41 3.95 -17.72
CA GLN A 749 -11.72 4.14 -19.14
C GLN A 749 -10.83 3.26 -20.03
N GLY A 750 -9.53 3.20 -19.72
CA GLY A 750 -8.59 2.30 -20.40
C GLY A 750 -9.03 0.84 -20.32
N LYS A 751 -9.30 0.35 -19.11
CA LYS A 751 -9.75 -1.03 -18.87
C LYS A 751 -11.00 -1.38 -19.68
N VAL A 752 -12.00 -0.51 -19.68
CA VAL A 752 -13.26 -0.69 -20.43
C VAL A 752 -13.00 -0.72 -21.93
N ALA A 753 -12.21 0.21 -22.47
CA ALA A 753 -11.89 0.25 -23.89
C ALA A 753 -11.17 -1.03 -24.35
N GLY A 754 -10.15 -1.46 -23.59
CA GLY A 754 -9.40 -2.70 -23.87
C GLY A 754 -10.28 -3.94 -23.81
N ALA A 755 -11.17 -4.02 -22.81
CA ALA A 755 -12.14 -5.10 -22.67
C ALA A 755 -13.13 -5.17 -23.84
N HIS A 756 -13.72 -4.03 -24.20
CA HIS A 756 -14.67 -3.97 -25.31
C HIS A 756 -14.02 -4.28 -26.66
N ILE A 757 -12.78 -3.83 -26.89
CA ILE A 757 -12.02 -4.19 -28.10
C ILE A 757 -11.77 -5.70 -28.19
N ALA A 758 -11.54 -6.37 -27.05
CA ALA A 758 -11.37 -7.83 -27.00
C ALA A 758 -12.68 -8.60 -27.29
N GLY A 759 -13.83 -7.94 -27.22
CA GLY A 759 -15.17 -8.53 -27.37
C GLY A 759 -15.93 -8.74 -26.06
N ASP A 760 -15.37 -8.29 -24.93
CA ASP A 760 -16.03 -8.36 -23.62
C ASP A 760 -17.10 -7.25 -23.49
N SER A 761 -18.11 -7.48 -22.63
CA SER A 761 -19.28 -6.61 -22.47
C SER A 761 -19.21 -5.70 -21.24
N VAL A 762 -18.01 -5.25 -20.87
CA VAL A 762 -17.77 -4.31 -19.76
C VAL A 762 -18.23 -2.89 -20.14
N LYS A 763 -18.81 -2.16 -19.19
CA LYS A 763 -19.24 -0.77 -19.34
C LYS A 763 -18.52 0.13 -18.34
N TYR A 764 -18.25 1.36 -18.76
CA TYR A 764 -17.71 2.40 -17.90
C TYR A 764 -18.81 3.02 -17.05
N GLU A 765 -18.63 2.96 -15.73
CA GLU A 765 -19.46 3.63 -14.75
C GLU A 765 -18.64 4.69 -14.03
N PRO A 766 -19.00 5.99 -14.12
CA PRO A 766 -18.31 7.04 -13.41
C PRO A 766 -18.35 6.79 -11.90
N SER A 767 -17.17 6.72 -11.29
CA SER A 767 -17.04 6.63 -9.84
C SER A 767 -17.06 8.01 -9.20
N VAL A 768 -17.62 8.12 -7.99
CA VAL A 768 -17.43 9.28 -7.11
C VAL A 768 -15.99 9.26 -6.61
N ILE A 769 -15.22 10.30 -6.91
CA ILE A 769 -13.81 10.41 -6.54
C ILE A 769 -13.60 11.72 -5.79
N GLY A 770 -12.84 11.66 -4.70
CA GLY A 770 -12.44 12.84 -3.95
C GLY A 770 -11.12 13.43 -4.47
N ALA A 771 -10.92 14.73 -4.25
CA ALA A 771 -9.67 15.42 -4.50
C ALA A 771 -8.96 15.71 -3.17
N THR A 772 -7.67 15.40 -3.11
CA THR A 772 -6.81 15.67 -1.94
C THR A 772 -5.63 16.53 -2.30
N MET A 773 -5.09 17.23 -1.31
CA MET A 773 -3.76 17.85 -1.36
C MET A 773 -3.14 17.82 0.03
N ASN A 774 -1.85 17.51 0.09
CA ASN A 774 -1.03 17.53 1.30
C ASN A 774 0.09 18.54 1.07
N ALA A 775 -0.04 19.73 1.63
CA ALA A 775 0.89 20.83 1.42
C ALA A 775 0.84 21.80 2.61
N PHE A 776 1.92 22.57 2.82
CA PHE A 776 1.98 23.62 3.84
C PHE A 776 1.74 23.12 5.28
N GLY A 777 2.04 21.85 5.57
CA GLY A 777 1.79 21.23 6.88
C GLY A 777 0.31 21.01 7.19
N THR A 778 -0.56 21.03 6.18
CA THR A 778 -1.99 20.70 6.29
C THR A 778 -2.42 19.77 5.17
N SER A 779 -3.62 19.21 5.33
CA SER A 779 -4.22 18.25 4.41
C SER A 779 -5.63 18.68 4.07
N ILE A 780 -6.04 18.51 2.82
CA ILE A 780 -7.41 18.74 2.39
C ILE A 780 -7.99 17.50 1.71
N PHE A 781 -9.28 17.30 1.85
CA PHE A 781 -10.08 16.34 1.10
C PHE A 781 -11.39 17.01 0.70
N SER A 782 -11.81 16.85 -0.55
CA SER A 782 -13.11 17.32 -1.04
C SER A 782 -13.74 16.28 -1.93
N VAL A 783 -15.06 16.11 -1.86
CA VAL A 783 -15.78 15.14 -2.67
C VAL A 783 -17.17 15.64 -3.01
N GLY A 784 -17.66 15.29 -4.20
CA GLY A 784 -19.03 15.56 -4.62
C GLY A 784 -19.34 17.04 -4.86
N ASP A 785 -20.59 17.41 -4.66
CA ASP A 785 -21.13 18.75 -4.84
C ASP A 785 -21.01 19.57 -3.56
N LEU A 786 -20.20 20.64 -3.63
CA LEU A 786 -19.89 21.53 -2.51
C LEU A 786 -20.84 22.74 -2.42
N GLY A 787 -22.06 22.64 -2.95
CA GLY A 787 -23.08 23.67 -2.81
C GLY A 787 -22.73 25.00 -3.49
N ILE A 788 -21.91 24.96 -4.54
CA ILE A 788 -21.40 26.16 -5.23
C ILE A 788 -22.47 26.77 -6.15
N GLU A 789 -23.46 25.99 -6.59
CA GLU A 789 -24.56 26.44 -7.44
C GLU A 789 -25.54 27.36 -6.70
N LYS A 790 -25.65 28.62 -7.17
CA LYS A 790 -26.60 29.60 -6.63
C LYS A 790 -28.05 29.20 -6.94
N GLY A 791 -28.94 29.27 -5.95
CA GLY A 791 -30.39 29.06 -6.11
C GLY A 791 -30.90 27.64 -5.89
N SER A 792 -30.03 26.73 -5.43
CA SER A 792 -30.39 25.35 -5.06
C SER A 792 -30.65 25.21 -3.55
N ASP A 793 -31.57 24.34 -3.18
CA ASP A 793 -31.95 24.03 -1.78
C ASP A 793 -30.93 23.08 -1.14
N TYR A 794 -29.82 23.65 -0.67
CA TYR A 794 -28.78 22.94 0.08
C TYR A 794 -28.94 23.16 1.58
N THR A 795 -28.79 22.09 2.35
CA THR A 795 -28.49 22.17 3.80
C THR A 795 -27.03 21.79 4.01
N GLN A 796 -26.37 22.48 4.94
CA GLN A 796 -24.95 22.23 5.25
C GLN A 796 -24.71 22.14 6.75
N ILE A 797 -23.75 21.30 7.13
CA ILE A 797 -23.31 21.13 8.52
C ILE A 797 -21.81 21.44 8.57
N THR A 798 -21.47 22.50 9.31
CA THR A 798 -20.12 23.04 9.37
C THR A 798 -19.54 22.90 10.79
N CYS A 799 -18.32 22.39 10.89
CA CYS A 799 -17.52 22.38 12.11
C CYS A 799 -16.18 23.08 11.84
N ARG A 800 -15.82 24.04 12.68
CA ARG A 800 -14.60 24.83 12.54
C ARG A 800 -13.88 24.92 13.89
N ASN A 801 -12.57 24.72 13.87
CA ASN A 801 -11.69 24.95 15.00
C ASN A 801 -10.58 25.92 14.57
N ASP A 802 -10.47 27.06 15.25
CA ASP A 802 -9.44 28.07 14.96
C ASP A 802 -8.14 27.85 15.74
N VAL A 803 -8.19 27.10 16.85
CA VAL A 803 -7.02 26.81 17.71
C VAL A 803 -6.16 25.72 17.07
N LYS A 804 -6.80 24.63 16.64
CA LYS A 804 -6.22 23.66 15.71
C LYS A 804 -6.92 23.92 14.37
N PRO A 805 -6.26 24.49 13.34
CA PRO A 805 -6.92 24.99 12.14
C PRO A 805 -7.52 23.84 11.32
N THR A 806 -8.71 23.38 11.74
CA THR A 806 -9.48 22.32 11.10
C THR A 806 -10.84 22.84 10.68
N TYR A 807 -11.30 22.35 9.53
CA TYR A 807 -12.57 22.75 8.96
C TYR A 807 -13.23 21.55 8.30
N LYS A 808 -14.49 21.30 8.66
CA LYS A 808 -15.34 20.27 8.07
C LYS A 808 -16.62 20.93 7.61
N ASN A 809 -17.00 20.73 6.35
CA ASN A 809 -18.31 21.15 5.84
C ASN A 809 -18.94 20.02 5.03
N ILE A 810 -20.18 19.67 5.33
CA ILE A 810 -20.90 18.54 4.71
C ILE A 810 -22.18 19.08 4.08
N TYR A 811 -22.46 18.73 2.82
CA TYR A 811 -23.54 19.27 2.02
C TYR A 811 -24.59 18.21 1.70
N PHE A 812 -25.85 18.59 1.86
CA PHE A 812 -27.00 17.78 1.48
C PHE A 812 -27.86 18.56 0.48
N LYS A 813 -28.37 17.87 -0.54
CA LYS A 813 -29.34 18.39 -1.51
C LYS A 813 -30.59 17.54 -1.42
N LYS A 814 -31.75 18.14 -1.12
CA LYS A 814 -33.02 17.41 -0.90
C LYS A 814 -32.88 16.25 0.10
N ASN A 815 -32.20 16.49 1.22
CA ASN A 815 -31.92 15.51 2.28
C ASN A 815 -31.01 14.34 1.87
N VAL A 816 -30.26 14.44 0.76
CA VAL A 816 -29.30 13.44 0.31
C VAL A 816 -27.89 14.02 0.37
N LEU A 817 -26.96 13.31 1.01
CA LEU A 817 -25.54 13.68 1.09
C LEU A 817 -24.96 13.79 -0.31
N CYS A 818 -24.60 15.00 -0.73
CA CYS A 818 -24.14 15.27 -2.08
C CYS A 818 -22.65 15.64 -2.16
N GLY A 819 -22.04 16.08 -1.05
CA GLY A 819 -20.63 16.39 -1.01
C GLY A 819 -20.10 16.75 0.37
N GLY A 820 -18.80 16.96 0.46
CA GLY A 820 -18.17 17.45 1.69
C GLY A 820 -16.71 17.85 1.50
N LEU A 821 -16.23 18.62 2.47
CA LEU A 821 -14.92 19.25 2.52
C LEU A 821 -14.32 19.02 3.92
N LEU A 822 -13.08 18.55 3.94
CA LEU A 822 -12.25 18.37 5.13
C LEU A 822 -10.94 19.15 4.94
N LEU A 823 -10.51 19.86 5.98
CA LEU A 823 -9.24 20.54 6.07
C LEU A 823 -8.63 20.26 7.45
N GLY A 824 -7.36 19.87 7.47
CA GLY A 824 -6.58 19.53 8.65
C GLY A 824 -6.87 18.12 9.18
N ASP A 825 -8.12 17.82 9.53
CA ASP A 825 -8.55 16.50 10.03
C ASP A 825 -9.23 15.69 8.92
N LEU A 826 -8.57 14.62 8.47
CA LEU A 826 -9.03 13.75 7.38
C LEU A 826 -9.65 12.43 7.84
N THR A 827 -9.89 12.24 9.15
CA THR A 827 -10.43 10.98 9.71
C THR A 827 -11.75 10.53 9.08
N MET A 828 -12.53 11.47 8.52
CA MET A 828 -13.82 11.20 7.88
C MET A 828 -13.77 10.98 6.37
N THR A 829 -12.59 10.83 5.77
CA THR A 829 -12.42 10.68 4.31
C THR A 829 -13.22 9.51 3.73
N ASN A 830 -12.99 8.29 4.21
CA ASN A 830 -13.68 7.09 3.73
C ASN A 830 -15.19 7.09 4.03
N PRO A 831 -15.63 7.41 5.27
CA PRO A 831 -17.06 7.56 5.57
C PRO A 831 -17.77 8.57 4.66
N LEU A 832 -17.16 9.73 4.39
CA LEU A 832 -17.73 10.77 3.55
C LEU A 832 -17.80 10.34 2.08
N LEU A 833 -16.72 9.77 1.54
CA LEU A 833 -16.68 9.23 0.17
C LEU A 833 -17.75 8.16 -0.05
N SER A 834 -17.85 7.20 0.89
CA SER A 834 -18.84 6.12 0.87
C SER A 834 -20.27 6.67 0.98
N GLY A 835 -20.48 7.65 1.88
CA GLY A 835 -21.77 8.30 2.07
C GLY A 835 -22.26 9.03 0.82
N VAL A 836 -21.40 9.79 0.15
CA VAL A 836 -21.71 10.46 -1.13
C VAL A 836 -21.98 9.44 -2.23
N LYS A 837 -21.17 8.37 -2.33
CA LYS A 837 -21.36 7.30 -3.31
C LYS A 837 -22.71 6.59 -3.15
N LYS A 838 -23.16 6.39 -1.90
CA LYS A 838 -24.43 5.72 -1.58
C LYS A 838 -25.64 6.67 -1.59
N GLY A 839 -25.42 7.99 -1.57
CA GLY A 839 -26.50 8.97 -1.44
C GLY A 839 -27.29 8.83 -0.15
N ILE A 840 -26.61 8.71 1.00
CA ILE A 840 -27.27 8.55 2.30
C ILE A 840 -28.04 9.81 2.73
N ASN A 841 -29.08 9.64 3.54
CA ASN A 841 -29.84 10.75 4.10
C ASN A 841 -29.21 11.30 5.40
N THR A 842 -29.77 12.38 5.94
CA THR A 842 -29.26 13.00 7.19
C THR A 842 -29.33 12.07 8.40
N GLU A 843 -30.38 11.25 8.55
CA GLU A 843 -30.51 10.29 9.65
C GLU A 843 -29.36 9.25 9.63
N ILE A 844 -29.13 8.62 8.48
CA ILE A 844 -28.04 7.66 8.30
C ILE A 844 -26.67 8.34 8.45
N ALA A 845 -26.55 9.63 8.09
CA ALA A 845 -25.33 10.38 8.32
C ALA A 845 -25.06 10.61 9.83
N MET A 846 -26.09 10.83 10.65
CA MET A 846 -25.95 10.90 12.12
C MET A 846 -25.55 9.54 12.70
N ASP A 847 -26.20 8.45 12.27
CA ASP A 847 -25.90 7.10 12.73
C ASP A 847 -24.45 6.69 12.43
N ASN A 848 -23.94 7.12 11.26
CA ASN A 848 -22.55 6.90 10.85
C ASN A 848 -21.55 7.90 11.47
N LYS A 849 -22.00 8.77 12.39
CA LYS A 849 -21.19 9.83 13.02
C LYS A 849 -20.50 10.78 12.02
N LEU A 850 -21.09 10.97 10.84
CA LEU A 850 -20.57 11.92 9.84
C LEU A 850 -20.83 13.36 10.25
N ILE A 851 -22.02 13.61 10.82
CA ILE A 851 -22.50 14.93 11.24
C ILE A 851 -22.72 15.02 12.73
#